data_AF-A0A0E3S3H3-F1
#
_entry.id   AF-A0A0E3S3H3-F1
#
_cell.length_a   1.000
_cell.length_b   1.000
_cell.length_c   1.000
_cell.angle_alpha   90.00
_cell.angle_beta   90.00
_cell.angle_gamma   90.00
#
_symmetry.space_group_name_H-M   'P 1'
#
loop_
_entity.id
_entity.type
_entity.pdbx_description
1 polymer ?
#
loop_
_entity_poly.entity_id
_entity_poly.type
_entity_poly.pdbx_seq_one_letter_code
_entity_poly.pdbx_strand_id
1 'polypeptide(L)'
;MIGIREIANWKIKTKIIDFVLLTILVFSLGSIPGMAHEADNPELMAQVFAAAEANLGGIGPENTLIITDIGSPAKSYVFLDDFYSEFYGKELLYTKNLLIVQNARNAPLWFAFFNKSSGNCTYIEVSYGDENEISYQVTENIDFDTLSASPESIAAWSEKVSAKVFDGREFAIFTISNAWATGDLDYELLQCLELHNHFCPGVSSGYVLANWMEENYPLEDGVSYTVFSCPNWCKEDVFVKRWDTTPGKGGIWVSALTDEEIEAIGNSPAGIFVVTDKNAGTMQAVALGFDFDVVNAKCGAKEDNPAWLSKYLMDLWLMDRENWDEEGLVTEIAVIDIDEDTLSEMKQAGTNPYVVLGLLNPAGNGNHSVDKSELMDQVFAEAEESLGGLNPENTLILTDIGSPAESDFFLNNFYSEFYGRELQYTQNLLAVQNARNAPLWFAFFDKSSGNCTYIEVSYGNDTEISYQVTENIDFDTLSKNQTSIDAWSAKVNSSVFDGREFAILTICNAWATGDLDYELMQCLELHNHFCPGVSSGYVLANWMEDNYPLEDGVSYTVFSSPQWCKDDVFLKRWDATPGTGGIWVSELTDEQIEAIDNSLAGIFVVKDKNAGTLKAVVLGYDSDLVSAQCGAKKNDPAWVSKYLTDLWLMDPDNWEGLVTEIAVIDIDEDTLSEMELADTNPYEVLGLLNSTGNVSA
;
A
#
# COMPACT_ATOMS: atom_id res chain seq x y z
N MET A 1 14.33 6.76 -88.32
CA MET A 1 15.00 5.57 -87.79
C MET A 1 15.62 6.01 -86.47
N ILE A 2 15.25 5.39 -85.33
CA ILE A 2 15.53 5.89 -83.97
C ILE A 2 14.78 7.23 -83.68
N GLY A 3 14.21 7.50 -82.50
CA GLY A 3 14.06 6.68 -81.28
C GLY A 3 12.98 7.25 -80.34
N ILE A 4 13.16 7.04 -79.02
CA ILE A 4 12.25 7.47 -77.91
C ILE A 4 10.94 6.67 -77.80
N ARG A 5 10.97 5.54 -77.07
CA ARG A 5 9.76 4.94 -76.46
C ARG A 5 10.00 4.04 -75.22
N GLU A 6 11.03 4.32 -74.42
CA GLU A 6 11.41 3.49 -73.25
C GLU A 6 11.55 4.30 -71.95
N ILE A 7 10.43 4.79 -71.40
CA ILE A 7 10.38 5.38 -70.03
C ILE A 7 9.23 4.79 -69.18
N ALA A 8 8.14 4.32 -69.80
CA ALA A 8 6.98 3.81 -69.07
C ALA A 8 7.21 2.46 -68.35
N ASN A 9 8.05 1.57 -68.88
CA ASN A 9 8.16 0.19 -68.39
C ASN A 9 9.01 0.02 -67.11
N TRP A 10 9.82 1.02 -66.72
CA TRP A 10 10.66 0.85 -65.51
C TRP A 10 9.84 1.05 -64.23
N LYS A 11 9.11 2.17 -64.11
CA LYS A 11 8.28 2.48 -62.92
C LYS A 11 7.17 1.47 -62.63
N ILE A 12 6.67 0.76 -63.65
CA ILE A 12 5.70 -0.32 -63.48
C ILE A 12 6.39 -1.59 -62.95
N LYS A 13 7.60 -1.91 -63.43
CA LYS A 13 8.37 -3.05 -62.91
C LYS A 13 8.82 -2.84 -61.46
N THR A 14 9.25 -1.64 -61.07
CA THR A 14 9.59 -1.35 -59.67
C THR A 14 8.36 -1.60 -58.79
N LYS A 15 7.22 -0.92 -59.05
CA LYS A 15 6.01 -1.10 -58.24
C LYS A 15 5.47 -2.53 -58.16
N ILE A 16 5.65 -3.36 -59.19
CA ILE A 16 5.27 -4.78 -59.13
C ILE A 16 6.27 -5.60 -58.30
N ILE A 17 7.57 -5.31 -58.39
CA ILE A 17 8.59 -5.94 -57.54
C ILE A 17 8.40 -5.52 -56.08
N ASP A 18 8.14 -4.23 -55.83
CA ASP A 18 7.87 -3.69 -54.49
C ASP A 18 6.61 -4.33 -53.88
N PHE A 19 5.52 -4.47 -54.66
CA PHE A 19 4.28 -5.10 -54.18
C PHE A 19 4.41 -6.61 -53.99
N VAL A 20 5.21 -7.30 -54.81
CA VAL A 20 5.52 -8.73 -54.64
C VAL A 20 6.46 -8.95 -53.45
N LEU A 21 7.43 -8.07 -53.21
CA LEU A 21 8.26 -8.12 -51.99
C LEU A 21 7.43 -7.80 -50.75
N LEU A 22 6.53 -6.82 -50.79
CA LEU A 22 5.64 -6.50 -49.67
C LEU A 22 4.67 -7.64 -49.36
N THR A 23 4.08 -8.28 -50.38
CA THR A 23 3.23 -9.46 -50.16
C THR A 23 4.03 -10.69 -49.74
N ILE A 24 5.27 -10.89 -50.21
CA ILE A 24 6.14 -11.94 -49.68
C ILE A 24 6.53 -11.64 -48.22
N LEU A 25 6.76 -10.37 -47.84
CA LEU A 25 7.02 -9.99 -46.46
C LEU A 25 5.80 -10.30 -45.57
N VAL A 26 4.60 -9.86 -45.98
CA VAL A 26 3.33 -10.08 -45.27
C VAL A 26 2.92 -11.57 -45.22
N PHE A 27 3.30 -12.39 -46.19
CA PHE A 27 3.10 -13.86 -46.13
C PHE A 27 4.29 -14.64 -45.56
N SER A 28 5.41 -13.97 -45.24
CA SER A 28 6.49 -14.53 -44.41
C SER A 28 6.33 -14.18 -42.92
N LEU A 29 5.62 -13.08 -42.63
CA LEU A 29 4.99 -12.79 -41.34
C LEU A 29 3.72 -13.64 -41.15
N GLY A 30 3.85 -14.95 -41.37
CA GLY A 30 2.79 -15.91 -41.18
C GLY A 30 2.56 -16.15 -39.69
N SER A 31 1.64 -15.39 -39.10
CA SER A 31 1.06 -15.62 -37.77
C SER A 31 2.06 -16.07 -36.70
N ILE A 32 2.85 -15.12 -36.18
CA ILE A 32 3.32 -15.24 -34.80
C ILE A 32 2.05 -15.17 -33.95
N PRO A 33 1.65 -16.23 -33.23
CA PRO A 33 0.66 -16.05 -32.16
C PRO A 33 1.29 -15.12 -31.13
N GLY A 34 0.51 -14.18 -30.59
CA GLY A 34 0.91 -13.33 -29.48
C GLY A 34 1.00 -14.11 -28.17
N MET A 35 1.86 -15.13 -28.12
CA MET A 35 2.46 -15.52 -26.87
C MET A 35 3.49 -14.44 -26.56
N ALA A 36 3.37 -13.81 -25.41
CA ALA A 36 4.56 -13.24 -24.79
C ALA A 36 5.60 -14.37 -24.74
N HIS A 37 6.86 -14.07 -25.07
CA HIS A 37 7.90 -14.97 -24.59
C HIS A 37 8.04 -14.62 -23.11
N GLU A 38 7.27 -15.32 -22.28
CA GLU A 38 7.61 -15.52 -20.88
C GLU A 38 9.06 -15.99 -20.88
N ALA A 39 9.94 -15.09 -20.47
CA ALA A 39 11.32 -15.38 -20.12
C ALA A 39 11.33 -15.91 -18.69
N ASP A 40 10.43 -16.86 -18.41
CA ASP A 40 10.38 -17.59 -17.16
C ASP A 40 11.67 -18.40 -17.09
N ASN A 41 12.60 -17.87 -16.33
CA ASN A 41 13.81 -18.56 -15.94
C ASN A 41 13.57 -19.05 -14.50
N PRO A 42 12.97 -20.23 -14.29
CA PRO A 42 12.71 -20.77 -12.94
C PRO A 42 14.00 -21.11 -12.17
N GLU A 43 15.17 -20.88 -12.77
CA GLU A 43 16.45 -20.89 -12.07
C GLU A 43 16.86 -19.52 -11.51
N LEU A 44 16.13 -18.40 -11.72
CA LEU A 44 16.56 -17.08 -11.22
C LEU A 44 16.49 -16.99 -9.69
N MET A 45 15.36 -17.36 -9.08
CA MET A 45 15.26 -17.36 -7.60
C MET A 45 16.21 -18.39 -6.98
N ALA A 46 16.34 -19.58 -7.59
CA ALA A 46 17.34 -20.57 -7.19
C ALA A 46 18.78 -20.04 -7.27
N GLN A 47 19.12 -19.22 -8.28
CA GLN A 47 20.41 -18.53 -8.37
C GLN A 47 20.59 -17.47 -7.29
N VAL A 48 19.55 -16.68 -6.97
CA VAL A 48 19.58 -15.68 -5.90
C VAL A 48 19.85 -16.35 -4.54
N PHE A 49 19.10 -17.39 -4.19
CA PHE A 49 19.34 -18.17 -2.96
C PHE A 49 20.73 -18.82 -2.95
N ALA A 50 21.16 -19.46 -4.05
CA ALA A 50 22.49 -20.07 -4.13
C ALA A 50 23.64 -19.05 -4.05
N ALA A 51 23.45 -17.83 -4.58
CA ALA A 51 24.42 -16.74 -4.50
C ALA A 51 24.53 -16.17 -3.08
N ALA A 52 23.43 -16.17 -2.30
CA ALA A 52 23.46 -15.88 -0.87
C ALA A 52 24.14 -16.99 -0.07
N GLU A 53 23.79 -18.26 -0.29
CA GLU A 53 24.43 -19.42 0.38
C GLU A 53 25.94 -19.49 0.13
N ALA A 54 26.39 -19.14 -1.08
CA ALA A 54 27.81 -19.12 -1.44
C ALA A 54 28.66 -18.15 -0.59
N ASN A 55 28.04 -17.11 -0.01
CA ASN A 55 28.73 -16.09 0.80
C ASN A 55 28.43 -16.21 2.30
N LEU A 56 27.22 -16.63 2.68
CA LEU A 56 26.79 -16.76 4.08
C LEU A 56 27.03 -18.16 4.67
N GLY A 57 27.17 -19.18 3.83
CA GLY A 57 27.02 -20.58 4.23
C GLY A 57 25.55 -21.00 4.16
N GLY A 58 25.19 -22.08 4.87
CA GLY A 58 23.81 -22.59 4.87
C GLY A 58 22.82 -21.58 5.44
N ILE A 59 21.77 -21.29 4.67
CA ILE A 59 20.60 -20.52 5.10
C ILE A 59 19.69 -21.40 5.97
N GLY A 60 18.98 -20.81 6.94
CA GLY A 60 18.03 -21.55 7.77
C GLY A 60 17.35 -20.71 8.87
N PRO A 61 16.24 -21.22 9.43
CA PRO A 61 15.26 -20.42 10.19
C PRO A 61 15.79 -19.83 11.51
N GLU A 62 16.83 -20.40 12.12
CA GLU A 62 17.40 -19.88 13.36
C GLU A 62 18.20 -18.56 13.18
N ASN A 63 18.68 -18.26 11.97
CA ASN A 63 19.73 -17.27 11.76
C ASN A 63 19.57 -16.38 10.52
N THR A 64 18.66 -16.69 9.59
CA THR A 64 18.49 -15.90 8.37
C THR A 64 17.29 -14.95 8.46
N LEU A 65 17.49 -13.69 8.08
CA LEU A 65 16.42 -12.78 7.63
C LEU A 65 16.61 -12.52 6.13
N ILE A 66 15.52 -12.47 5.39
CA ILE A 66 15.47 -12.03 4.00
C ILE A 66 14.60 -10.77 3.95
N ILE A 67 15.14 -9.69 3.39
CA ILE A 67 14.40 -8.47 3.08
C ILE A 67 14.40 -8.31 1.55
N THR A 68 13.27 -8.00 0.94
CA THR A 68 13.14 -7.88 -0.52
C THR A 68 11.92 -7.04 -0.89
N ASP A 69 11.91 -6.42 -2.07
CA ASP A 69 10.74 -5.71 -2.62
C ASP A 69 9.93 -6.52 -3.64
N ILE A 70 10.17 -7.83 -3.74
CA ILE A 70 9.48 -8.74 -4.67
C ILE A 70 7.94 -8.58 -4.64
N GLY A 71 7.37 -8.25 -5.80
CA GLY A 71 5.96 -7.90 -5.95
C GLY A 71 5.74 -6.43 -6.34
N SER A 72 6.54 -5.50 -5.79
CA SER A 72 6.31 -4.05 -5.95
C SER A 72 6.91 -3.45 -7.23
N PRO A 73 8.18 -3.71 -7.62
CA PRO A 73 8.69 -3.35 -8.94
C PRO A 73 7.84 -3.95 -10.07
N ALA A 74 7.62 -3.19 -11.15
CA ALA A 74 6.76 -3.58 -12.26
C ALA A 74 7.06 -5.01 -12.75
N LYS A 75 6.05 -5.88 -12.77
CA LYS A 75 6.16 -7.30 -13.19
C LYS A 75 7.09 -8.20 -12.36
N SER A 76 7.65 -7.75 -11.24
CA SER A 76 8.47 -8.61 -10.36
C SER A 76 7.68 -9.78 -9.75
N TYR A 77 6.35 -9.66 -9.71
CA TYR A 77 5.44 -10.68 -9.20
C TYR A 77 5.56 -12.06 -9.87
N VAL A 78 6.07 -12.15 -11.11
CA VAL A 78 6.28 -13.43 -11.81
C VAL A 78 7.24 -14.38 -11.07
N PHE A 79 8.09 -13.84 -10.17
CA PHE A 79 9.04 -14.62 -9.40
C PHE A 79 8.52 -15.05 -8.02
N LEU A 80 7.33 -14.63 -7.59
CA LEU A 80 6.82 -14.86 -6.23
C LEU A 80 6.67 -16.35 -5.89
N ASP A 81 6.09 -17.14 -6.79
CA ASP A 81 5.86 -18.57 -6.56
C ASP A 81 7.20 -19.35 -6.48
N ASP A 82 8.17 -19.04 -7.35
CA ASP A 82 9.53 -19.62 -7.30
C ASP A 82 10.30 -19.17 -6.05
N PHE A 83 10.15 -17.92 -5.63
CA PHE A 83 10.76 -17.36 -4.43
C PHE A 83 10.23 -18.07 -3.17
N TYR A 84 8.91 -18.21 -3.04
CA TYR A 84 8.29 -18.93 -1.92
C TYR A 84 8.65 -20.43 -1.95
N SER A 85 8.71 -21.05 -3.13
CA SER A 85 9.16 -22.44 -3.29
C SER A 85 10.59 -22.66 -2.76
N GLU A 86 11.54 -21.79 -3.12
CA GLU A 86 12.90 -21.83 -2.58
C GLU A 86 12.96 -21.49 -1.07
N PHE A 87 12.14 -20.53 -0.60
CA PHE A 87 12.04 -20.09 0.79
C PHE A 87 11.58 -21.21 1.74
N TYR A 88 10.40 -21.79 1.50
CA TYR A 88 9.88 -22.90 2.29
C TYR A 88 10.72 -24.17 2.08
N GLY A 89 11.36 -24.32 0.92
CA GLY A 89 12.38 -25.32 0.65
C GLY A 89 13.67 -25.22 1.50
N LYS A 90 13.89 -24.13 2.25
CA LYS A 90 14.94 -23.99 3.28
C LYS A 90 14.39 -24.05 4.73
N GLU A 91 13.15 -24.52 4.92
CA GLU A 91 12.46 -24.56 6.22
C GLU A 91 12.32 -23.17 6.89
N LEU A 92 12.33 -22.08 6.10
CA LEU A 92 12.13 -20.72 6.59
C LEU A 92 10.66 -20.44 6.92
N LEU A 93 10.42 -19.56 7.90
CA LEU A 93 9.10 -19.21 8.42
C LEU A 93 8.77 -17.75 8.11
N TYR A 94 7.60 -17.50 7.51
CA TYR A 94 7.19 -16.17 7.03
C TYR A 94 7.44 -15.07 8.08
N THR A 95 6.80 -15.18 9.26
CA THR A 95 6.83 -14.10 10.28
C THR A 95 8.17 -13.97 11.02
N LYS A 96 9.19 -14.76 10.66
CA LYS A 96 10.49 -14.79 11.35
C LYS A 96 11.69 -14.65 10.44
N ASN A 97 11.55 -14.94 9.15
CA ASN A 97 12.67 -15.02 8.22
C ASN A 97 12.45 -14.20 6.94
N LEU A 98 11.30 -13.55 6.78
CA LEU A 98 10.96 -12.70 5.64
C LEU A 98 10.42 -11.34 6.09
N LEU A 99 10.79 -10.30 5.35
CA LEU A 99 10.06 -9.05 5.25
C LEU A 99 9.97 -8.70 3.76
N ILE A 100 8.76 -8.52 3.24
CA ILE A 100 8.56 -7.92 1.91
C ILE A 100 8.28 -6.44 2.12
N VAL A 101 9.10 -5.57 1.53
CA VAL A 101 8.96 -4.12 1.61
C VAL A 101 8.33 -3.55 0.34
N GLN A 102 7.42 -2.60 0.50
CA GLN A 102 6.91 -1.80 -0.59
C GLN A 102 8.02 -0.93 -1.17
N ASN A 103 7.99 -0.72 -2.48
CA ASN A 103 8.93 0.12 -3.20
C ASN A 103 8.27 0.67 -4.47
N ALA A 104 8.79 1.77 -5.02
CA ALA A 104 8.25 2.35 -6.23
C ALA A 104 8.33 1.39 -7.43
N ARG A 105 7.30 1.39 -8.27
CA ARG A 105 7.13 0.56 -9.48
C ARG A 105 8.32 0.58 -10.46
N ASN A 106 9.12 1.66 -10.46
CA ASN A 106 10.30 1.86 -11.30
C ASN A 106 11.64 1.49 -10.63
N ALA A 107 11.64 1.03 -9.38
CA ALA A 107 12.85 0.58 -8.70
C ALA A 107 13.34 -0.79 -9.24
N PRO A 108 14.63 -1.11 -9.16
CA PRO A 108 15.14 -2.44 -9.49
C PRO A 108 14.88 -3.43 -8.34
N LEU A 109 14.46 -4.65 -8.69
CA LEU A 109 14.17 -5.76 -7.78
C LEU A 109 15.42 -6.23 -7.03
N TRP A 110 15.33 -6.37 -5.71
CA TRP A 110 16.46 -6.72 -4.85
C TRP A 110 16.12 -7.65 -3.69
N PHE A 111 17.18 -8.26 -3.13
CA PHE A 111 17.13 -9.20 -2.02
C PHE A 111 18.33 -8.95 -1.09
N ALA A 112 18.09 -8.88 0.22
CA ALA A 112 19.10 -8.76 1.26
C ALA A 112 19.00 -9.95 2.22
N PHE A 113 19.96 -10.86 2.15
CA PHE A 113 20.04 -12.04 3.02
C PHE A 113 20.98 -11.74 4.19
N PHE A 114 20.45 -11.56 5.39
CA PHE A 114 21.21 -11.30 6.61
C PHE A 114 21.38 -12.56 7.47
N ASN A 115 22.57 -12.74 8.07
CA ASN A 115 22.90 -13.88 8.94
C ASN A 115 23.27 -13.42 10.37
N LYS A 116 22.34 -13.61 11.32
CA LYS A 116 22.43 -13.19 12.73
C LYS A 116 23.70 -13.67 13.45
N SER A 117 24.13 -14.92 13.22
CA SER A 117 25.31 -15.49 13.88
C SER A 117 26.67 -14.94 13.39
N SER A 118 26.71 -14.26 12.24
CA SER A 118 27.96 -13.72 11.67
C SER A 118 27.97 -12.21 11.48
N GLY A 119 26.79 -11.56 11.47
CA GLY A 119 26.65 -10.15 11.10
C GLY A 119 26.71 -9.89 9.60
N ASN A 120 26.92 -10.91 8.77
CA ASN A 120 27.05 -10.73 7.33
C ASN A 120 25.66 -10.59 6.68
N CYS A 121 25.51 -9.59 5.81
CA CYS A 121 24.42 -9.46 4.86
C CYS A 121 24.96 -9.61 3.43
N THR A 122 24.28 -10.39 2.60
CA THR A 122 24.51 -10.44 1.15
C THR A 122 23.36 -9.75 0.45
N TYR A 123 23.66 -8.59 -0.17
CA TYR A 123 22.74 -7.85 -1.01
C TYR A 123 22.90 -8.31 -2.47
N ILE A 124 21.76 -8.52 -3.15
CA ILE A 124 21.64 -9.00 -4.52
C ILE A 124 20.58 -8.14 -5.20
N GLU A 125 20.89 -7.65 -6.40
CA GLU A 125 19.96 -7.00 -7.31
C GLU A 125 19.81 -7.88 -8.55
N VAL A 126 18.63 -7.90 -9.17
CA VAL A 126 18.39 -8.65 -10.41
C VAL A 126 17.82 -7.77 -11.52
N SER A 127 18.32 -7.98 -12.73
CA SER A 127 17.67 -7.55 -13.97
C SER A 127 16.75 -8.66 -14.48
N TYR A 128 15.62 -8.28 -15.07
CA TYR A 128 14.63 -9.22 -15.59
C TYR A 128 13.84 -8.62 -16.78
N GLY A 129 13.19 -9.49 -17.56
CA GLY A 129 12.40 -9.12 -18.73
C GLY A 129 13.12 -9.46 -20.04
N ASP A 130 13.98 -8.57 -20.52
CA ASP A 130 14.80 -8.82 -21.73
C ASP A 130 15.92 -9.84 -21.48
N GLU A 131 16.59 -9.75 -20.32
CA GLU A 131 17.59 -10.71 -19.82
C GLU A 131 17.39 -10.89 -18.30
N ASN A 132 17.35 -12.14 -17.81
CA ASN A 132 17.14 -12.47 -16.39
C ASN A 132 18.47 -12.89 -15.73
N GLU A 133 19.13 -11.98 -15.01
CA GLU A 133 20.39 -12.24 -14.30
C GLU A 133 20.56 -11.41 -13.01
N ILE A 134 21.52 -11.81 -12.17
CA ILE A 134 21.98 -11.00 -11.03
C ILE A 134 22.83 -9.84 -11.58
N SER A 135 22.29 -8.62 -11.54
CA SER A 135 22.95 -7.40 -12.04
C SER A 135 24.04 -6.90 -11.08
N TYR A 136 23.80 -7.02 -9.79
CA TYR A 136 24.72 -6.60 -8.73
C TYR A 136 24.69 -7.56 -7.54
N GLN A 137 25.85 -7.77 -6.92
CA GLN A 137 25.97 -8.54 -5.67
C GLN A 137 27.12 -8.00 -4.82
N VAL A 138 26.90 -7.92 -3.51
CA VAL A 138 27.93 -7.65 -2.51
C VAL A 138 27.61 -8.35 -1.19
N THR A 139 28.63 -8.69 -0.39
CA THR A 139 28.46 -9.17 0.98
C THR A 139 29.23 -8.27 1.93
N GLU A 140 28.56 -7.76 2.95
CA GLU A 140 29.13 -6.86 3.95
C GLU A 140 28.77 -7.29 5.38
N ASN A 141 29.63 -6.95 6.34
CA ASN A 141 29.33 -7.16 7.75
C ASN A 141 28.63 -5.91 8.31
N ILE A 142 27.40 -6.08 8.79
CA ILE A 142 26.51 -5.01 9.24
C ILE A 142 26.12 -5.11 10.72
N ASP A 143 26.77 -6.00 11.48
CA ASP A 143 26.55 -6.19 12.92
C ASP A 143 26.78 -4.89 13.72
N PHE A 144 25.75 -4.45 14.45
CA PHE A 144 25.75 -3.16 15.12
C PHE A 144 26.87 -2.99 16.14
N ASP A 145 27.16 -4.03 16.95
CA ASP A 145 28.25 -3.99 17.93
C ASP A 145 29.61 -3.82 17.22
N THR A 146 29.85 -4.57 16.15
CA THR A 146 31.07 -4.48 15.33
C THR A 146 31.22 -3.12 14.65
N LEU A 147 30.13 -2.56 14.11
CA LEU A 147 30.17 -1.27 13.44
C LEU A 147 30.33 -0.09 14.42
N SER A 148 29.64 -0.13 15.56
CA SER A 148 29.66 0.95 16.56
C SER A 148 30.85 0.93 17.53
N ALA A 149 31.61 -0.17 17.60
CA ALA A 149 32.69 -0.39 18.57
C ALA A 149 33.79 0.70 18.65
N SER A 150 34.04 1.45 17.58
CA SER A 150 35.15 2.42 17.51
C SER A 150 34.90 3.56 16.52
N PRO A 151 35.53 4.73 16.69
CA PRO A 151 35.52 5.79 15.67
C PRO A 151 36.00 5.32 14.30
N GLU A 152 36.97 4.40 14.27
CA GLU A 152 37.50 3.80 13.05
C GLU A 152 36.48 2.90 12.32
N SER A 153 35.70 2.08 13.05
CA SER A 153 34.64 1.24 12.46
C SER A 153 33.43 2.08 12.03
N ILE A 154 33.05 3.07 12.83
CA ILE A 154 31.99 4.03 12.52
C ILE A 154 32.32 4.80 11.23
N ALA A 155 33.57 5.25 11.08
CA ALA A 155 34.03 5.92 9.86
C ALA A 155 34.03 4.97 8.64
N ALA A 156 34.48 3.74 8.81
CA ALA A 156 34.53 2.75 7.72
C ALA A 156 33.14 2.33 7.20
N TRP A 157 32.13 2.24 8.08
CA TRP A 157 30.74 2.04 7.62
C TRP A 157 30.17 3.31 6.98
N SER A 158 30.46 4.48 7.54
CA SER A 158 30.01 5.76 6.97
C SER A 158 30.57 6.01 5.56
N GLU A 159 31.78 5.53 5.25
CA GLU A 159 32.33 5.52 3.88
C GLU A 159 31.51 4.63 2.94
N LYS A 160 31.03 3.47 3.39
CA LYS A 160 30.21 2.53 2.60
C LYS A 160 28.78 3.02 2.37
N VAL A 161 28.16 3.64 3.39
CA VAL A 161 26.90 4.37 3.25
C VAL A 161 27.06 5.52 2.24
N SER A 162 28.16 6.28 2.32
CA SER A 162 28.45 7.36 1.35
C SER A 162 28.74 6.85 -0.06
N ALA A 163 29.19 5.60 -0.20
CA ALA A 163 29.52 4.95 -1.46
C ALA A 163 28.35 4.14 -2.07
N LYS A 164 27.17 4.12 -1.42
CA LYS A 164 26.00 3.34 -1.81
C LYS A 164 26.30 1.83 -2.03
N VAL A 165 26.87 1.16 -1.02
CA VAL A 165 27.23 -0.27 -1.14
C VAL A 165 26.04 -1.21 -1.36
N PHE A 166 24.83 -0.85 -0.92
CA PHE A 166 23.57 -1.56 -1.20
C PHE A 166 22.64 -0.71 -2.08
N ASP A 167 23.22 0.05 -3.02
CA ASP A 167 22.52 1.02 -3.88
C ASP A 167 21.57 1.98 -3.11
N GLY A 168 22.05 2.58 -2.01
CA GLY A 168 21.28 3.54 -1.22
C GLY A 168 20.33 2.91 -0.19
N ARG A 169 20.19 1.57 -0.17
CA ARG A 169 19.36 0.84 0.80
C ARG A 169 20.10 0.54 2.10
N GLU A 170 21.29 1.15 2.32
CA GLU A 170 22.17 0.79 3.44
C GLU A 170 21.50 1.04 4.79
N PHE A 171 20.73 2.11 4.93
CA PHE A 171 20.03 2.41 6.18
C PHE A 171 18.91 1.41 6.45
N ALA A 172 18.06 1.12 5.46
CA ALA A 172 16.94 0.18 5.59
C ALA A 172 17.42 -1.23 5.96
N ILE A 173 18.34 -1.78 5.16
CA ILE A 173 18.87 -3.14 5.39
C ILE A 173 19.60 -3.22 6.74
N PHE A 174 20.37 -2.19 7.12
CA PHE A 174 21.06 -2.13 8.41
C PHE A 174 20.10 -2.08 9.60
N THR A 175 19.13 -1.16 9.62
CA THR A 175 18.26 -0.97 10.80
C THR A 175 17.33 -2.15 10.99
N ILE A 176 16.68 -2.63 9.94
CA ILE A 176 15.77 -3.79 10.00
C ILE A 176 16.52 -5.05 10.42
N SER A 177 17.66 -5.35 9.79
CA SER A 177 18.44 -6.56 10.10
C SER A 177 18.92 -6.59 11.55
N ASN A 178 19.39 -5.46 12.09
CA ASN A 178 19.87 -5.40 13.47
C ASN A 178 18.73 -5.33 14.50
N ALA A 179 17.61 -4.68 14.18
CA ALA A 179 16.43 -4.69 15.05
C ALA A 179 15.87 -6.12 15.18
N TRP A 180 15.72 -6.84 14.07
CA TRP A 180 15.40 -8.27 14.09
C TRP A 180 16.51 -9.12 14.77
N ALA A 181 17.77 -8.68 14.70
CA ALA A 181 18.87 -9.33 15.42
C ALA A 181 18.79 -9.22 16.95
N THR A 182 18.00 -8.30 17.54
CA THR A 182 17.72 -8.37 18.99
C THR A 182 16.89 -9.64 19.29
N GLY A 183 15.81 -9.84 18.53
CA GLY A 183 14.75 -10.81 18.81
C GLY A 183 13.54 -10.20 19.52
N ASP A 184 13.58 -8.90 19.80
CA ASP A 184 12.57 -8.10 20.49
C ASP A 184 11.82 -7.14 19.55
N LEU A 185 12.06 -7.25 18.22
CA LEU A 185 11.30 -6.50 17.21
C LEU A 185 9.88 -7.07 17.09
N ASP A 186 8.91 -6.23 17.46
CA ASP A 186 7.48 -6.52 17.40
C ASP A 186 7.01 -6.79 15.96
N TYR A 187 6.11 -7.75 15.78
CA TYR A 187 5.64 -8.15 14.45
C TYR A 187 4.67 -7.13 13.84
N GLU A 188 3.80 -6.51 14.64
CA GLU A 188 2.94 -5.41 14.15
C GLU A 188 3.81 -4.21 13.70
N LEU A 189 4.95 -3.97 14.35
CA LEU A 189 5.94 -2.98 13.92
C LEU A 189 6.64 -3.43 12.63
N LEU A 190 7.07 -4.70 12.54
CA LEU A 190 7.66 -5.27 11.32
C LEU A 190 6.72 -5.13 10.10
N GLN A 191 5.41 -5.25 10.30
CA GLN A 191 4.40 -5.00 9.27
C GLN A 191 4.27 -3.52 8.89
N CYS A 192 4.49 -2.58 9.81
CA CYS A 192 4.58 -1.16 9.45
C CYS A 192 5.82 -0.88 8.57
N LEU A 193 6.86 -1.72 8.67
CA LEU A 193 8.05 -1.67 7.81
C LEU A 193 7.82 -2.31 6.44
N GLU A 194 6.82 -3.18 6.27
CA GLU A 194 6.34 -3.61 4.94
C GLU A 194 5.89 -2.39 4.13
N LEU A 195 5.19 -1.43 4.75
CA LEU A 195 4.73 -0.21 4.07
C LEU A 195 5.82 0.87 4.00
N HIS A 196 6.54 1.16 5.09
CA HIS A 196 7.49 2.27 5.13
C HIS A 196 8.91 1.95 4.58
N ASN A 197 9.16 0.71 4.17
CA ASN A 197 10.40 0.18 3.57
C ASN A 197 11.66 0.22 4.47
N HIS A 198 11.71 1.07 5.50
CA HIS A 198 12.87 1.24 6.36
C HIS A 198 12.50 1.52 7.82
N PHE A 199 13.27 0.96 8.75
CA PHE A 199 13.09 1.24 10.19
C PHE A 199 13.79 2.54 10.56
N CYS A 200 13.04 3.48 11.14
CA CYS A 200 13.55 4.80 11.53
C CYS A 200 12.75 5.42 12.70
N PRO A 201 13.30 6.47 13.37
CA PRO A 201 12.69 7.06 14.56
C PRO A 201 11.30 7.65 14.33
N GLY A 202 10.97 8.02 13.08
CA GLY A 202 9.63 8.47 12.73
C GLY A 202 8.61 7.33 12.77
N VAL A 203 8.94 6.14 12.27
CA VAL A 203 8.07 4.95 12.35
C VAL A 203 7.94 4.49 13.79
N SER A 204 9.05 4.36 14.53
CA SER A 204 9.00 3.95 15.94
C SER A 204 8.25 4.97 16.81
N SER A 205 8.33 6.28 16.53
CA SER A 205 7.46 7.29 17.18
C SER A 205 5.97 7.07 16.89
N GLY A 206 5.59 6.71 15.66
CA GLY A 206 4.21 6.37 15.30
C GLY A 206 3.72 5.12 16.01
N TYR A 207 4.61 4.14 16.21
CA TYR A 207 4.30 2.93 16.96
C TYR A 207 4.01 3.23 18.44
N VAL A 208 4.83 4.08 19.08
CA VAL A 208 4.59 4.53 20.46
C VAL A 208 3.30 5.35 20.57
N LEU A 209 3.06 6.30 19.65
CA LEU A 209 1.81 7.09 19.60
C LEU A 209 0.57 6.19 19.43
N ALA A 210 0.66 5.16 18.59
CA ALA A 210 -0.44 4.25 18.35
C ALA A 210 -0.76 3.38 19.57
N ASN A 211 0.25 2.85 20.26
CA ASN A 211 0.04 2.12 21.51
C ASN A 211 -0.54 3.05 22.60
N TRP A 212 -0.05 4.29 22.73
CA TRP A 212 -0.62 5.27 23.67
C TRP A 212 -2.10 5.54 23.41
N MET A 213 -2.49 5.72 22.14
CA MET A 213 -3.89 5.91 21.75
C MET A 213 -4.75 4.69 22.10
N GLU A 214 -4.26 3.47 21.87
CA GLU A 214 -5.00 2.24 22.18
C GLU A 214 -5.13 1.97 23.68
N GLU A 215 -4.17 2.41 24.50
CA GLU A 215 -4.27 2.29 25.96
C GLU A 215 -5.22 3.32 26.57
N ASN A 216 -5.27 4.55 26.03
CA ASN A 216 -6.10 5.64 26.56
C ASN A 216 -7.49 5.72 25.92
N TYR A 217 -7.65 5.25 24.67
CA TYR A 217 -8.89 5.27 23.89
C TYR A 217 -9.12 3.93 23.17
N PRO A 218 -9.31 2.80 23.91
CA PRO A 218 -9.34 1.47 23.31
C PRO A 218 -10.29 1.33 22.12
N LEU A 219 -9.80 0.69 21.05
CA LEU A 219 -10.59 0.32 19.88
C LEU A 219 -11.55 -0.85 20.23
N GLU A 220 -12.61 -0.57 20.98
CA GLU A 220 -13.72 -1.51 21.18
C GLU A 220 -14.64 -1.60 19.93
N ASP A 221 -15.64 -2.48 19.96
CA ASP A 221 -16.66 -2.53 18.90
C ASP A 221 -17.42 -1.20 18.79
N GLY A 222 -17.67 -0.78 17.55
CA GLY A 222 -18.26 0.52 17.23
C GLY A 222 -17.32 1.73 17.39
N VAL A 223 -16.11 1.55 17.93
CA VAL A 223 -15.08 2.59 18.05
C VAL A 223 -14.19 2.59 16.80
N SER A 224 -13.85 3.77 16.29
CA SER A 224 -12.95 3.95 15.13
C SER A 224 -12.19 5.28 15.25
N TYR A 225 -10.96 5.33 14.72
CA TYR A 225 -10.17 6.57 14.64
C TYR A 225 -10.28 7.22 13.25
N THR A 226 -10.12 8.53 13.18
CA THR A 226 -9.79 9.28 11.96
C THR A 226 -8.59 10.18 12.28
N VAL A 227 -7.55 10.12 11.45
CA VAL A 227 -6.26 10.76 11.74
C VAL A 227 -6.13 12.05 10.94
N PHE A 228 -5.67 13.11 11.59
CA PHE A 228 -5.19 14.32 10.96
C PHE A 228 -3.68 14.37 11.17
N SER A 229 -2.96 13.94 10.13
CA SER A 229 -1.53 14.15 9.98
C SER A 229 -1.28 15.65 9.75
N CYS A 230 -0.88 16.30 10.83
CA CYS A 230 -0.61 17.71 10.91
C CYS A 230 0.30 17.91 12.15
N PRO A 231 1.62 18.11 12.00
CA PRO A 231 2.40 17.98 10.77
C PRO A 231 2.61 16.49 10.39
N ASN A 232 3.03 16.24 9.16
CA ASN A 232 3.29 14.90 8.63
C ASN A 232 4.72 14.40 8.88
N TRP A 233 4.88 13.09 9.09
CA TRP A 233 6.16 12.34 9.01
C TRP A 233 5.91 10.83 9.00
N CYS A 234 6.97 10.01 8.96
CA CYS A 234 6.95 8.54 8.90
C CYS A 234 6.03 7.80 9.91
N LYS A 235 5.47 8.47 10.92
CA LYS A 235 4.46 7.89 11.82
C LYS A 235 3.17 7.52 11.10
N GLU A 236 2.80 8.23 10.02
CA GLU A 236 1.52 7.98 9.36
C GLU A 236 1.38 6.58 8.77
N ASP A 237 2.47 6.02 8.26
CA ASP A 237 2.43 4.69 7.64
C ASP A 237 2.18 3.59 8.70
N VAL A 238 2.46 3.88 9.99
CA VAL A 238 1.97 3.06 11.11
C VAL A 238 0.46 3.14 11.21
N PHE A 239 -0.15 4.33 11.16
CA PHE A 239 -1.60 4.50 11.29
C PHE A 239 -2.35 3.92 10.08
N VAL A 240 -1.79 4.07 8.87
CA VAL A 240 -2.30 3.45 7.64
C VAL A 240 -2.32 1.93 7.77
N LYS A 241 -1.22 1.31 8.23
CA LYS A 241 -1.09 -0.16 8.36
C LYS A 241 -1.86 -0.73 9.57
N ARG A 242 -1.68 -0.14 10.75
CA ARG A 242 -2.15 -0.65 12.05
C ARG A 242 -3.62 -0.36 12.32
N TRP A 243 -4.20 0.69 11.76
CA TRP A 243 -5.61 1.07 12.02
C TRP A 243 -6.49 1.07 10.77
N ASP A 244 -5.95 0.65 9.63
CA ASP A 244 -6.59 0.73 8.31
C ASP A 244 -7.03 2.15 7.91
N THR A 245 -6.35 3.18 8.44
CA THR A 245 -6.68 4.60 8.21
C THR A 245 -6.07 5.11 6.90
N THR A 246 -6.46 4.51 5.78
CA THR A 246 -5.95 4.89 4.44
C THR A 246 -6.60 6.19 3.90
N PRO A 247 -5.93 6.93 3.00
CA PRO A 247 -6.53 8.06 2.28
C PRO A 247 -7.76 7.65 1.45
N GLY A 248 -7.69 6.54 0.72
CA GLY A 248 -8.77 6.07 -0.14
C GLY A 248 -10.02 5.60 0.63
N LYS A 249 -9.88 5.30 1.93
CA LYS A 249 -11.00 5.03 2.87
C LYS A 249 -11.43 6.29 3.64
N GLY A 250 -10.79 7.44 3.44
CA GLY A 250 -11.05 8.70 4.14
C GLY A 250 -10.61 8.72 5.61
N GLY A 251 -9.76 7.76 6.01
CA GLY A 251 -9.33 7.55 7.39
C GLY A 251 -8.19 8.48 7.84
N ILE A 252 -7.44 9.07 6.90
CA ILE A 252 -6.35 10.01 7.19
C ILE A 252 -6.38 11.25 6.28
N TRP A 253 -6.02 12.38 6.88
CA TRP A 253 -5.92 13.71 6.28
C TRP A 253 -4.51 14.23 6.50
N VAL A 254 -3.89 14.86 5.50
CA VAL A 254 -2.42 15.06 5.48
C VAL A 254 -2.06 16.48 5.08
N SER A 255 -1.32 17.18 5.95
CA SER A 255 -0.95 18.60 5.80
C SER A 255 0.27 18.97 6.65
N ALA A 256 1.04 19.96 6.22
CA ALA A 256 2.16 20.50 6.99
C ALA A 256 1.75 21.67 7.90
N LEU A 257 2.45 21.83 9.03
CA LEU A 257 2.41 23.04 9.87
C LEU A 257 3.65 23.90 9.61
N THR A 258 3.52 25.20 9.82
CA THR A 258 4.66 26.13 9.89
C THR A 258 5.42 26.03 11.23
N ASP A 259 6.70 26.44 11.24
CA ASP A 259 7.51 26.54 12.47
C ASP A 259 6.80 27.39 13.56
N GLU A 260 6.19 28.50 13.17
CA GLU A 260 5.43 29.37 14.08
C GLU A 260 4.17 28.70 14.68
N GLU A 261 3.48 27.83 13.93
CA GLU A 261 2.33 27.07 14.46
C GLU A 261 2.77 25.96 15.41
N ILE A 262 3.89 25.29 15.10
CA ILE A 262 4.52 24.30 15.98
C ILE A 262 4.95 24.95 17.30
N GLU A 263 5.54 26.15 17.29
CA GLU A 263 5.83 26.93 18.51
C GLU A 263 4.54 27.37 19.25
N ALA A 264 3.48 27.75 18.52
CA ALA A 264 2.24 28.26 19.10
C ALA A 264 1.36 27.19 19.76
N ILE A 265 1.34 25.96 19.22
CA ILE A 265 0.69 24.79 19.83
C ILE A 265 1.56 24.28 20.99
N GLY A 266 2.88 24.18 20.76
CA GLY A 266 3.85 23.68 21.74
C GLY A 266 3.74 22.18 22.02
N ASN A 267 4.66 21.68 22.85
CA ASN A 267 4.78 20.25 23.20
C ASN A 267 4.97 19.31 21.99
N SER A 268 5.57 19.81 20.91
CA SER A 268 5.97 19.02 19.71
C SER A 268 4.80 18.26 19.07
N PRO A 269 3.79 18.95 18.49
CA PRO A 269 2.58 18.34 17.93
C PRO A 269 2.87 17.21 16.93
N ALA A 270 2.09 16.13 17.07
CA ALA A 270 2.24 14.87 16.36
C ALA A 270 0.92 14.39 15.73
N GLY A 271 0.04 15.32 15.35
CA GLY A 271 -1.27 15.04 14.77
C GLY A 271 -2.44 15.06 15.77
N ILE A 272 -3.64 14.87 15.22
CA ILE A 272 -4.90 14.75 15.96
C ILE A 272 -5.58 13.44 15.58
N PHE A 273 -6.13 12.74 16.57
CA PHE A 273 -6.77 11.44 16.45
C PHE A 273 -8.23 11.60 16.88
N VAL A 274 -9.15 11.59 15.93
CA VAL A 274 -10.60 11.71 16.19
C VAL A 274 -11.16 10.34 16.50
N VAL A 275 -11.44 10.08 17.78
CA VAL A 275 -12.07 8.86 18.29
C VAL A 275 -13.59 8.99 18.11
N THR A 276 -14.18 8.16 17.26
CA THR A 276 -15.63 8.09 17.04
C THR A 276 -16.18 6.80 17.63
N ASP A 277 -17.01 6.92 18.66
CA ASP A 277 -17.78 5.81 19.25
C ASP A 277 -19.24 5.87 18.75
N LYS A 278 -19.58 4.92 17.87
CA LYS A 278 -20.92 4.78 17.27
C LYS A 278 -21.97 4.22 18.24
N ASN A 279 -21.53 3.54 19.31
CA ASN A 279 -22.39 2.93 20.32
C ASN A 279 -22.81 3.94 21.41
N ALA A 280 -21.91 4.85 21.82
CA ALA A 280 -22.26 6.01 22.63
C ALA A 280 -22.86 7.17 21.82
N GLY A 281 -22.51 7.28 20.53
CA GLY A 281 -22.87 8.42 19.68
C GLY A 281 -22.04 9.66 19.99
N THR A 282 -20.74 9.48 20.22
CA THR A 282 -19.80 10.53 20.65
C THR A 282 -18.55 10.55 19.79
N MET A 283 -17.97 11.75 19.62
CA MET A 283 -16.76 11.97 18.83
C MET A 283 -15.81 12.88 19.63
N GLN A 284 -14.55 12.46 19.77
CA GLN A 284 -13.54 13.21 20.52
C GLN A 284 -12.26 13.39 19.71
N ALA A 285 -11.82 14.64 19.54
CA ALA A 285 -10.53 14.95 18.94
C ALA A 285 -9.43 14.93 20.02
N VAL A 286 -8.52 13.95 19.92
CA VAL A 286 -7.36 13.78 20.80
C VAL A 286 -6.11 14.30 20.09
N ALA A 287 -5.53 15.41 20.54
CA ALA A 287 -4.28 15.93 19.98
C ALA A 287 -3.10 15.43 20.81
N LEU A 288 -2.10 14.88 20.15
CA LEU A 288 -0.87 14.39 20.81
C LEU A 288 0.35 15.18 20.35
N GLY A 289 1.38 15.14 21.19
CA GLY A 289 2.74 15.57 20.88
C GLY A 289 3.75 14.48 21.18
N PHE A 290 4.88 14.50 20.48
CA PHE A 290 5.96 13.52 20.61
C PHE A 290 7.32 14.23 20.67
N ASP A 291 8.07 14.04 21.75
CA ASP A 291 9.33 14.75 21.97
C ASP A 291 10.57 13.92 21.59
N PHE A 292 11.11 14.18 20.39
CA PHE A 292 12.37 13.58 19.94
C PHE A 292 13.61 14.02 20.76
N ASP A 293 13.57 15.14 21.50
CA ASP A 293 14.70 15.54 22.36
C ASP A 293 14.78 14.69 23.63
N VAL A 294 13.65 14.17 24.14
CA VAL A 294 13.64 13.12 25.18
C VAL A 294 14.38 11.88 24.69
N VAL A 295 14.09 11.44 23.46
CA VAL A 295 14.75 10.29 22.82
C VAL A 295 16.24 10.55 22.61
N ASN A 296 16.61 11.69 22.01
CA ASN A 296 17.99 12.10 21.75
C ASN A 296 18.83 12.15 23.03
N ALA A 297 18.26 12.62 24.15
CA ALA A 297 18.94 12.72 25.43
C ALA A 297 19.18 11.38 26.13
N LYS A 298 18.46 10.31 25.75
CA LYS A 298 18.42 9.02 26.48
C LYS A 298 18.96 7.84 25.69
N CYS A 299 18.79 7.83 24.37
CA CYS A 299 19.24 6.74 23.49
C CYS A 299 20.77 6.52 23.43
N GLY A 300 21.57 7.42 24.01
CA GLY A 300 23.04 7.30 24.04
C GLY A 300 23.73 7.77 22.75
N ALA A 301 23.00 8.41 21.84
CA ALA A 301 23.56 9.13 20.70
C ALA A 301 24.49 10.29 21.14
N LYS A 302 25.29 10.80 20.21
CA LYS A 302 26.24 11.90 20.43
C LYS A 302 26.17 12.89 19.27
N GLU A 303 26.53 14.14 19.55
CA GLU A 303 26.61 15.24 18.59
C GLU A 303 27.54 14.93 17.39
N ASP A 304 28.55 14.07 17.57
CA ASP A 304 29.51 13.65 16.54
C ASP A 304 29.24 12.25 15.93
N ASN A 305 28.16 11.57 16.31
CA ASN A 305 27.75 10.32 15.67
C ASN A 305 27.20 10.61 14.24
N PRO A 306 27.48 9.75 13.24
CA PRO A 306 26.80 9.83 11.94
C PRO A 306 25.31 9.48 12.06
N ALA A 307 24.49 10.00 11.14
CA ALA A 307 23.03 9.90 11.22
C ALA A 307 22.49 8.47 11.33
N TRP A 308 23.11 7.48 10.66
CA TRP A 308 22.71 6.07 10.75
C TRP A 308 22.85 5.51 12.17
N LEU A 309 23.90 5.94 12.90
CA LEU A 309 24.18 5.49 14.26
C LEU A 309 23.23 6.16 15.26
N SER A 310 23.02 7.48 15.12
CA SER A 310 22.09 8.20 16.00
C SER A 310 20.66 7.73 15.82
N LYS A 311 20.16 7.60 14.58
CA LYS A 311 18.81 7.09 14.32
C LYS A 311 18.61 5.69 14.88
N TYR A 312 19.50 4.74 14.59
CA TYR A 312 19.33 3.37 15.08
C TYR A 312 19.45 3.23 16.61
N LEU A 313 20.20 4.11 17.28
CA LEU A 313 20.18 4.21 18.75
C LEU A 313 18.83 4.72 19.28
N MET A 314 18.22 5.73 18.63
CA MET A 314 16.87 6.20 18.96
C MET A 314 15.84 5.08 18.77
N ASP A 315 15.93 4.33 17.67
CA ASP A 315 15.06 3.18 17.38
C ASP A 315 15.19 2.08 18.43
N LEU A 316 16.42 1.69 18.82
CA LEU A 316 16.65 0.72 19.91
C LEU A 316 16.06 1.18 21.25
N TRP A 317 16.06 2.48 21.53
CA TRP A 317 15.45 3.04 22.74
C TRP A 317 13.91 3.04 22.67
N LEU A 318 13.34 3.28 21.48
CA LEU A 318 11.89 3.26 21.24
C LEU A 318 11.31 1.85 21.05
N MET A 319 12.12 0.83 20.75
CA MET A 319 11.71 -0.58 20.78
C MET A 319 11.43 -1.08 22.21
N ASP A 320 12.23 -0.61 23.18
CA ASP A 320 12.12 -1.03 24.57
C ASP A 320 10.92 -0.33 25.24
N ARG A 321 9.85 -1.10 25.45
CA ARG A 321 8.59 -0.64 26.05
C ARG A 321 8.76 -0.11 27.49
N GLU A 322 9.83 -0.45 28.21
CA GLU A 322 10.09 0.15 29.55
C GLU A 322 10.41 1.67 29.45
N ASN A 323 10.70 2.20 28.26
CA ASN A 323 10.94 3.63 28.02
C ASN A 323 9.68 4.42 27.60
N TRP A 324 8.55 3.78 27.33
CA TRP A 324 7.36 4.46 26.77
C TRP A 324 6.66 5.37 27.80
N ASP A 325 6.74 5.02 29.08
CA ASP A 325 6.26 5.80 30.25
C ASP A 325 7.14 7.03 30.59
N GLU A 326 8.16 7.36 29.79
CA GLU A 326 9.12 8.42 30.11
C GLU A 326 8.49 9.83 30.08
N GLU A 327 8.78 10.63 31.11
CA GLU A 327 8.13 11.92 31.35
C GLU A 327 8.38 12.91 30.19
N GLY A 328 7.35 13.15 29.39
CA GLY A 328 7.36 14.06 28.24
C GLY A 328 7.50 13.41 26.87
N LEU A 329 7.75 12.09 26.78
CA LEU A 329 7.94 11.40 25.49
C LEU A 329 6.69 11.49 24.60
N VAL A 330 5.53 11.10 25.14
CA VAL A 330 4.20 11.39 24.56
C VAL A 330 3.50 12.38 25.48
N THR A 331 2.95 13.43 24.90
CA THR A 331 2.11 14.41 25.61
C THR A 331 0.69 14.35 25.05
N GLU A 332 -0.29 14.15 25.92
CA GLU A 332 -1.69 14.51 25.62
C GLU A 332 -1.73 16.05 25.52
N ILE A 333 -1.60 16.59 24.31
CA ILE A 333 -1.78 18.03 24.09
C ILE A 333 -3.23 18.37 24.41
N ALA A 334 -4.19 17.54 23.96
CA ALA A 334 -5.59 17.76 24.26
C ALA A 334 -6.58 16.63 23.96
N VAL A 335 -7.80 16.86 24.45
CA VAL A 335 -9.02 16.10 24.18
C VAL A 335 -10.20 17.08 24.14
N ILE A 336 -11.02 17.03 23.09
CA ILE A 336 -12.23 17.85 22.91
C ILE A 336 -13.39 17.00 22.36
N ASP A 337 -14.59 17.13 22.93
CA ASP A 337 -15.83 16.63 22.33
C ASP A 337 -16.21 17.46 21.09
N ILE A 338 -16.36 16.83 19.92
CA ILE A 338 -16.70 17.49 18.65
C ILE A 338 -17.97 16.92 18.00
N ASP A 339 -18.46 17.58 16.94
CA ASP A 339 -19.60 17.14 16.13
C ASP A 339 -19.23 16.95 14.64
N GLU A 340 -20.20 16.43 13.86
CA GLU A 340 -20.02 16.11 12.43
C GLU A 340 -19.71 17.37 11.59
N ASP A 341 -20.28 18.53 11.95
CA ASP A 341 -19.99 19.82 11.29
C ASP A 341 -18.52 20.23 11.54
N THR A 342 -18.06 20.14 12.80
CA THR A 342 -16.66 20.42 13.18
C THR A 342 -15.69 19.47 12.46
N LEU A 343 -15.99 18.16 12.42
CA LEU A 343 -15.17 17.18 11.71
C LEU A 343 -15.12 17.46 10.20
N SER A 344 -16.20 17.99 9.62
CA SER A 344 -16.26 18.34 8.19
C SER A 344 -15.51 19.64 7.87
N GLU A 345 -15.43 20.58 8.83
CA GLU A 345 -14.59 21.78 8.70
C GLU A 345 -13.09 21.43 8.72
N MET A 346 -12.67 20.54 9.64
CA MET A 346 -11.28 20.10 9.80
C MET A 346 -10.65 19.46 8.55
N LYS A 347 -11.46 18.97 7.60
CA LYS A 347 -11.01 18.24 6.41
C LYS A 347 -10.76 19.12 5.18
N GLN A 348 -11.20 20.37 5.19
CA GLN A 348 -11.24 21.21 3.99
C GLN A 348 -9.87 21.76 3.61
N ALA A 349 -9.63 21.85 2.30
CA ALA A 349 -8.39 22.39 1.72
C ALA A 349 -8.24 23.88 2.02
N GLY A 350 -7.21 24.22 2.82
CA GLY A 350 -7.00 25.56 3.37
C GLY A 350 -7.43 25.74 4.84
N THR A 351 -7.74 24.66 5.57
CA THR A 351 -8.15 24.70 6.97
C THR A 351 -7.18 23.96 7.89
N ASN A 352 -6.52 24.68 8.81
CA ASN A 352 -5.72 24.08 9.88
C ASN A 352 -6.62 23.45 10.97
N PRO A 353 -6.56 22.12 11.22
CA PRO A 353 -7.43 21.44 12.18
C PRO A 353 -7.21 21.85 13.65
N TYR A 354 -5.99 22.29 14.04
CA TYR A 354 -5.74 22.81 15.39
C TYR A 354 -6.45 24.14 15.64
N VAL A 355 -6.68 24.94 14.59
CA VAL A 355 -7.40 26.22 14.68
C VAL A 355 -8.90 25.98 14.82
N VAL A 356 -9.48 25.04 14.05
CA VAL A 356 -10.90 24.63 14.13
C VAL A 356 -11.25 24.13 15.53
N LEU A 357 -10.42 23.22 16.06
CA LEU A 357 -10.58 22.70 17.41
C LEU A 357 -10.27 23.75 18.50
N GLY A 358 -9.73 24.92 18.13
CA GLY A 358 -9.33 25.96 19.08
C GLY A 358 -8.27 25.48 20.07
N LEU A 359 -7.35 24.60 19.65
CA LEU A 359 -6.54 23.74 20.52
C LEU A 359 -5.44 24.38 21.35
N LEU A 360 -5.56 25.69 21.46
CA LEU A 360 -5.08 26.49 22.56
C LEU A 360 -5.91 26.17 23.85
N ASN A 361 -5.74 24.95 24.44
CA ASN A 361 -5.95 24.45 25.85
C ASN A 361 -7.03 23.31 26.17
N PRO A 362 -6.81 22.36 27.17
CA PRO A 362 -7.20 20.90 27.03
C PRO A 362 -7.56 19.94 28.26
N ALA A 363 -7.78 18.60 27.97
CA ALA A 363 -7.57 17.30 28.74
C ALA A 363 -8.76 16.52 29.45
N GLY A 364 -8.86 15.15 29.67
CA GLY A 364 -8.04 13.91 29.39
C GLY A 364 -8.47 12.52 30.05
N ASN A 365 -7.94 11.33 29.60
CA ASN A 365 -7.71 9.96 30.28
C ASN A 365 -8.67 8.66 30.21
N GLY A 366 -8.13 7.38 30.28
CA GLY A 366 -8.76 6.04 29.88
C GLY A 366 -8.43 4.62 30.55
N ASN A 367 -7.94 3.55 29.81
CA ASN A 367 -7.46 2.12 30.16
C ASN A 367 -8.47 0.86 30.04
N HIS A 368 -8.25 -0.49 29.79
CA HIS A 368 -7.19 -1.56 29.48
C HIS A 368 -7.78 -3.04 29.13
N SER A 369 -7.00 -4.14 28.80
CA SER A 369 -7.43 -5.50 28.21
C SER A 369 -6.72 -6.87 28.64
N VAL A 370 -6.80 -8.04 27.87
CA VAL A 370 -5.85 -9.27 27.68
C VAL A 370 -6.45 -10.72 27.29
N ASP A 371 -5.66 -11.66 26.64
CA ASP A 371 -5.96 -12.85 25.72
C ASP A 371 -5.41 -14.35 25.98
N LYS A 372 -5.83 -15.39 25.16
CA LYS A 372 -5.12 -16.65 24.65
C LYS A 372 -5.70 -17.50 23.42
N SER A 373 -4.95 -18.52 22.91
CA SER A 373 -5.08 -19.11 21.52
C SER A 373 -4.92 -20.67 21.27
N GLU A 374 -5.72 -21.34 20.38
CA GLU A 374 -5.43 -22.66 19.68
C GLU A 374 -6.40 -23.00 18.49
N LEU A 375 -6.20 -22.55 17.22
CA LEU A 375 -7.32 -22.49 16.23
C LEU A 375 -7.18 -23.00 14.77
N MET A 376 -6.14 -22.63 14.00
CA MET A 376 -6.19 -22.60 12.52
C MET A 376 -6.56 -23.91 11.78
N ASP A 377 -6.09 -25.07 12.24
CA ASP A 377 -6.34 -26.37 11.61
C ASP A 377 -7.84 -26.65 11.37
N GLN A 378 -8.70 -26.07 12.23
CA GLN A 378 -10.15 -26.21 12.17
C GLN A 378 -10.77 -25.44 10.98
N VAL A 379 -10.19 -24.29 10.62
CA VAL A 379 -10.70 -23.38 9.58
C VAL A 379 -10.60 -24.03 8.20
N PHE A 380 -9.44 -24.59 7.86
CA PHE A 380 -9.26 -25.32 6.59
C PHE A 380 -10.14 -26.57 6.51
N ALA A 381 -10.28 -27.32 7.62
CA ALA A 381 -11.09 -28.53 7.65
C ALA A 381 -12.59 -28.27 7.43
N GLU A 382 -13.14 -27.19 7.99
CA GLU A 382 -14.54 -26.80 7.82
C GLU A 382 -14.85 -26.29 6.40
N ALA A 383 -13.89 -25.56 5.79
CA ALA A 383 -13.96 -25.21 4.38
C ALA A 383 -13.95 -26.46 3.47
N GLU A 384 -13.13 -27.46 3.79
CA GLU A 384 -13.06 -28.72 3.05
C GLU A 384 -14.29 -29.63 3.24
N GLU A 385 -14.98 -29.60 4.39
CA GLU A 385 -16.30 -30.25 4.55
C GLU A 385 -17.39 -29.51 3.75
N SER A 386 -17.33 -28.19 3.67
CA SER A 386 -18.33 -27.35 3.00
C SER A 386 -18.23 -27.35 1.46
N LEU A 387 -17.02 -27.25 0.91
CA LEU A 387 -16.75 -27.13 -0.53
C LEU A 387 -16.29 -28.45 -1.17
N GLY A 388 -15.77 -29.39 -0.37
CA GLY A 388 -14.88 -30.44 -0.83
C GLY A 388 -13.41 -30.01 -0.80
N GLY A 389 -12.50 -30.90 -1.20
CA GLY A 389 -11.06 -30.62 -1.18
C GLY A 389 -10.69 -29.41 -2.05
N LEU A 390 -9.93 -28.48 -1.47
CA LEU A 390 -9.47 -27.26 -2.14
C LEU A 390 -8.58 -27.63 -3.35
N ASN A 391 -8.72 -26.89 -4.45
CA ASN A 391 -8.04 -27.18 -5.72
C ASN A 391 -7.37 -25.90 -6.24
N PRO A 392 -6.04 -25.87 -6.45
CA PRO A 392 -5.33 -24.70 -6.99
C PRO A 392 -5.93 -24.12 -8.27
N GLU A 393 -6.54 -24.94 -9.15
CA GLU A 393 -7.19 -24.45 -10.37
C GLU A 393 -8.45 -23.60 -10.09
N ASN A 394 -9.13 -23.79 -8.95
CA ASN A 394 -10.50 -23.28 -8.70
C ASN A 394 -10.72 -22.57 -7.37
N THR A 395 -9.80 -22.70 -6.40
CA THR A 395 -9.92 -22.10 -5.07
C THR A 395 -9.27 -20.71 -5.00
N LEU A 396 -9.99 -19.72 -4.46
CA LEU A 396 -9.42 -18.48 -3.93
C LEU A 396 -9.72 -18.40 -2.43
N ILE A 397 -8.75 -17.92 -1.65
CA ILE A 397 -8.91 -17.64 -0.22
C ILE A 397 -8.73 -16.13 -0.03
N LEU A 398 -9.72 -15.47 0.55
CA LEU A 398 -9.57 -14.11 1.08
C LEU A 398 -9.55 -14.19 2.61
N THR A 399 -8.77 -13.33 3.24
CA THR A 399 -8.67 -13.24 4.70
C THR A 399 -8.00 -11.94 5.09
N ASP A 400 -8.22 -11.45 6.31
CA ASP A 400 -7.47 -10.33 6.89
C ASP A 400 -6.34 -10.76 7.83
N ILE A 401 -5.98 -12.05 7.83
CA ILE A 401 -4.98 -12.62 8.74
C ILE A 401 -3.67 -11.80 8.77
N GLY A 402 -3.29 -11.39 9.97
CA GLY A 402 -2.16 -10.51 10.22
C GLY A 402 -2.51 -9.02 10.30
N SER A 403 -3.76 -8.59 10.08
CA SER A 403 -4.17 -7.18 10.27
C SER A 403 -4.91 -6.93 11.60
N PRO A 404 -5.88 -7.78 12.02
CA PRO A 404 -6.42 -7.74 13.39
C PRO A 404 -5.34 -7.98 14.46
N ALA A 405 -5.50 -7.37 15.63
CA ALA A 405 -4.61 -7.56 16.78
C ALA A 405 -4.39 -9.05 17.08
N GLU A 406 -3.18 -9.45 17.45
CA GLU A 406 -2.82 -10.81 17.89
C GLU A 406 -3.11 -11.94 16.87
N SER A 407 -3.57 -11.61 15.65
CA SER A 407 -3.84 -12.58 14.57
C SER A 407 -2.56 -13.09 13.90
N ASP A 408 -1.43 -12.42 14.12
CA ASP A 408 -0.10 -12.82 13.67
C ASP A 408 0.32 -14.20 14.20
N PHE A 409 -0.14 -14.55 15.41
CA PHE A 409 0.03 -15.86 16.03
C PHE A 409 -0.39 -17.01 15.09
N PHE A 410 -1.39 -16.77 14.24
CA PHE A 410 -1.96 -17.77 13.34
C PHE A 410 -1.23 -17.89 11.99
N LEU A 411 -0.47 -16.86 11.56
CA LEU A 411 0.09 -16.76 10.21
C LEU A 411 0.97 -17.97 9.81
N ASN A 412 1.85 -18.44 10.71
CA ASN A 412 2.74 -19.56 10.41
C ASN A 412 1.97 -20.87 10.19
N ASN A 413 0.87 -21.08 10.93
CA ASN A 413 0.02 -22.26 10.77
C ASN A 413 -0.81 -22.15 9.49
N PHE A 414 -1.38 -20.98 9.22
CA PHE A 414 -2.14 -20.68 8.01
C PHE A 414 -1.32 -20.93 6.74
N TYR A 415 -0.12 -20.35 6.63
CA TYR A 415 0.73 -20.55 5.45
C TYR A 415 1.20 -22.01 5.32
N SER A 416 1.46 -22.71 6.42
CA SER A 416 1.78 -24.15 6.39
C SER A 416 0.64 -24.99 5.80
N GLU A 417 -0.61 -24.74 6.21
CA GLU A 417 -1.80 -25.43 5.70
C GLU A 417 -2.17 -25.01 4.27
N PHE A 418 -1.84 -23.77 3.86
CA PHE A 418 -2.00 -23.25 2.51
C PHE A 418 -1.08 -23.96 1.51
N TYR A 419 0.24 -23.85 1.69
CA TYR A 419 1.22 -24.47 0.77
C TYR A 419 1.19 -26.00 0.85
N GLY A 420 0.77 -26.58 1.98
CA GLY A 420 0.51 -28.02 2.12
C GLY A 420 -0.60 -28.57 1.21
N ARG A 421 -1.41 -27.70 0.59
CA ARG A 421 -2.46 -28.04 -0.38
C ARG A 421 -2.09 -27.72 -1.84
N GLU A 422 -0.81 -27.49 -2.11
CA GLU A 422 -0.29 -27.11 -3.45
C GLU A 422 -0.87 -25.78 -3.99
N LEU A 423 -1.43 -24.93 -3.10
CA LEU A 423 -1.95 -23.60 -3.44
C LEU A 423 -0.79 -22.61 -3.69
N GLN A 424 -0.98 -21.73 -4.68
CA GLN A 424 0.00 -20.72 -5.11
C GLN A 424 -0.40 -19.33 -4.60
N TYR A 425 0.56 -18.57 -4.06
CA TYR A 425 0.30 -17.26 -3.43
C TYR A 425 -0.38 -16.30 -4.41
N THR A 426 0.20 -16.16 -5.60
CA THR A 426 -0.24 -15.23 -6.66
C THR A 426 -1.62 -15.56 -7.27
N GLN A 427 -2.12 -16.78 -7.08
CA GLN A 427 -3.34 -17.26 -7.73
C GLN A 427 -4.46 -17.66 -6.76
N ASN A 428 -4.14 -18.03 -5.52
CA ASN A 428 -5.08 -18.64 -4.58
C ASN A 428 -5.24 -17.89 -3.25
N LEU A 429 -4.51 -16.79 -3.02
CA LEU A 429 -4.62 -16.00 -1.79
C LEU A 429 -4.75 -14.50 -2.08
N LEU A 430 -5.61 -13.83 -1.31
CA LEU A 430 -5.56 -12.39 -1.10
C LEU A 430 -5.67 -12.10 0.40
N ALA A 431 -4.55 -11.70 1.01
CA ALA A 431 -4.54 -11.16 2.37
C ALA A 431 -4.87 -9.67 2.31
N VAL A 432 -6.00 -9.26 2.89
CA VAL A 432 -6.48 -7.87 2.86
C VAL A 432 -6.27 -7.14 4.19
N GLN A 433 -6.00 -5.84 4.12
CA GLN A 433 -5.84 -4.99 5.29
C GLN A 433 -7.19 -4.69 5.94
N ASN A 434 -7.23 -4.78 7.27
CA ASN A 434 -8.42 -4.50 8.06
C ASN A 434 -8.03 -3.84 9.39
N ALA A 435 -8.99 -3.19 10.06
CA ALA A 435 -8.74 -2.51 11.31
C ALA A 435 -8.37 -3.49 12.44
N ARG A 436 -7.50 -3.06 13.36
CA ARG A 436 -6.96 -3.88 14.45
C ARG A 436 -8.00 -4.48 15.41
N ASN A 437 -9.20 -3.89 15.47
CA ASN A 437 -10.33 -4.36 16.27
C ASN A 437 -11.40 -5.15 15.48
N ALA A 438 -11.19 -5.39 14.18
CA ALA A 438 -12.08 -6.25 13.40
C ALA A 438 -11.86 -7.74 13.76
N PRO A 439 -12.90 -8.59 13.70
CA PRO A 439 -12.73 -10.03 13.91
C PRO A 439 -12.07 -10.67 12.68
N LEU A 440 -11.06 -11.53 12.94
CA LEU A 440 -10.35 -12.33 11.95
C LEU A 440 -11.32 -13.23 11.17
N TRP A 441 -11.20 -13.24 9.84
CA TRP A 441 -12.08 -14.00 8.97
C TRP A 441 -11.36 -14.62 7.77
N PHE A 442 -12.03 -15.60 7.16
CA PHE A 442 -11.60 -16.33 5.98
C PHE A 442 -12.80 -16.56 5.06
N ALA A 443 -12.61 -16.35 3.75
CA ALA A 443 -13.59 -16.65 2.72
C ALA A 443 -12.95 -17.57 1.68
N PHE A 444 -13.33 -18.85 1.70
CA PHE A 444 -12.89 -19.86 0.75
C PHE A 444 -13.90 -19.91 -0.40
N PHE A 445 -13.48 -19.61 -1.62
CA PHE A 445 -14.34 -19.59 -2.81
C PHE A 445 -13.91 -20.64 -3.83
N ASP A 446 -14.85 -21.44 -4.33
CA ASP A 446 -14.67 -22.35 -5.46
C ASP A 446 -15.40 -21.81 -6.70
N LYS A 447 -14.63 -21.39 -7.72
CA LYS A 447 -15.22 -20.87 -8.97
C LYS A 447 -15.92 -21.95 -9.82
N SER A 448 -15.72 -23.23 -9.55
CA SER A 448 -16.34 -24.31 -10.33
C SER A 448 -17.80 -24.58 -9.94
N SER A 449 -18.18 -24.34 -8.68
CA SER A 449 -19.56 -24.32 -8.19
C SER A 449 -20.13 -22.92 -7.99
N GLY A 450 -19.27 -21.91 -7.83
CA GLY A 450 -19.64 -20.55 -7.43
C GLY A 450 -19.95 -20.41 -5.93
N ASN A 451 -19.62 -21.42 -5.12
CA ASN A 451 -19.83 -21.40 -3.67
C ASN A 451 -18.68 -20.70 -2.95
N CYS A 452 -19.01 -19.94 -1.91
CA CYS A 452 -18.08 -19.37 -0.96
C CYS A 452 -18.46 -19.79 0.46
N THR A 453 -17.50 -20.31 1.21
CA THR A 453 -17.60 -20.59 2.65
C THR A 453 -16.90 -19.47 3.41
N TYR A 454 -17.69 -18.62 4.08
CA TYR A 454 -17.20 -17.62 5.01
C TYR A 454 -17.10 -18.22 6.41
N ILE A 455 -15.96 -18.02 7.06
CA ILE A 455 -15.63 -18.47 8.41
C ILE A 455 -15.07 -17.28 9.17
N GLU A 456 -15.64 -16.97 10.31
CA GLU A 456 -15.15 -15.98 11.25
C GLU A 456 -14.70 -16.68 12.53
N VAL A 457 -13.67 -16.14 13.18
CA VAL A 457 -13.05 -16.76 14.34
C VAL A 457 -12.88 -15.78 15.49
N SER A 458 -13.34 -16.19 16.67
CA SER A 458 -13.03 -15.53 17.93
C SER A 458 -11.76 -16.11 18.53
N TYR A 459 -10.94 -15.22 19.05
CA TYR A 459 -9.75 -15.50 19.86
C TYR A 459 -9.70 -14.46 21.00
N GLY A 460 -8.91 -14.68 22.03
CA GLY A 460 -9.08 -14.03 23.32
C GLY A 460 -9.29 -15.06 24.43
N ASN A 461 -10.35 -14.98 25.22
CA ASN A 461 -10.46 -15.87 26.41
C ASN A 461 -10.80 -17.34 26.09
N ASP A 462 -11.45 -17.58 24.94
CA ASP A 462 -11.68 -18.89 24.32
C ASP A 462 -11.40 -18.74 22.81
N THR A 463 -10.88 -19.77 22.14
CA THR A 463 -10.53 -19.71 20.71
C THR A 463 -11.42 -20.68 19.91
N GLU A 464 -12.33 -20.15 19.07
CA GLU A 464 -13.29 -20.96 18.31
C GLU A 464 -13.74 -20.30 16.99
N ILE A 465 -14.28 -21.10 16.07
CA ILE A 465 -15.07 -20.59 14.93
C ILE A 465 -16.35 -19.99 15.48
N SER A 466 -16.45 -18.66 15.46
CA SER A 466 -17.58 -17.90 16.01
C SER A 466 -18.78 -17.89 15.07
N TYR A 467 -18.51 -17.87 13.76
CA TYR A 467 -19.52 -17.87 12.71
C TYR A 467 -19.03 -18.63 11.48
N GLN A 468 -19.95 -19.33 10.81
CA GLN A 468 -19.70 -19.98 9.54
C GLN A 468 -20.96 -20.01 8.68
N VAL A 469 -20.80 -19.83 7.37
CA VAL A 469 -21.88 -19.97 6.38
C VAL A 469 -21.30 -20.33 5.01
N THR A 470 -22.05 -21.08 4.21
CA THR A 470 -21.72 -21.32 2.80
C THR A 470 -22.84 -20.81 1.91
N GLU A 471 -22.49 -19.97 0.94
CA GLU A 471 -23.42 -19.31 0.02
C GLU A 471 -22.93 -19.39 -1.42
N ASN A 472 -23.87 -19.39 -2.37
CA ASN A 472 -23.52 -19.33 -3.79
C ASN A 472 -23.43 -17.85 -4.22
N ILE A 473 -22.24 -17.40 -4.61
CA ILE A 473 -21.93 -15.99 -4.92
C ILE A 473 -21.66 -15.73 -6.41
N ASP A 474 -21.82 -16.73 -7.27
CA ASP A 474 -21.70 -16.60 -8.74
C ASP A 474 -22.59 -15.46 -9.26
N PHE A 475 -21.94 -14.40 -9.75
CA PHE A 475 -22.61 -13.20 -10.21
C PHE A 475 -23.61 -13.48 -11.34
N ASP A 476 -23.35 -14.46 -12.21
CA ASP A 476 -24.22 -14.80 -13.33
C ASP A 476 -25.51 -15.53 -12.87
N THR A 477 -25.45 -16.23 -11.74
CA THR A 477 -26.60 -16.82 -11.05
C THR A 477 -27.36 -15.80 -10.18
N LEU A 478 -26.65 -14.90 -9.51
CA LEU A 478 -27.23 -13.86 -8.66
C LEU A 478 -27.90 -12.74 -9.45
N SER A 479 -27.28 -12.24 -10.52
CA SER A 479 -27.80 -11.15 -11.37
C SER A 479 -28.87 -11.60 -12.38
N LYS A 480 -28.97 -12.91 -12.63
CA LYS A 480 -29.78 -13.58 -13.66
C LYS A 480 -31.21 -13.04 -13.88
N ASN A 481 -31.89 -12.66 -12.81
CA ASN A 481 -33.27 -12.17 -12.80
C ASN A 481 -33.61 -11.51 -11.46
N GLN A 482 -34.66 -10.68 -11.44
CA GLN A 482 -35.10 -9.97 -10.24
C GLN A 482 -35.28 -10.87 -9.00
N THR A 483 -35.79 -12.10 -9.13
CA THR A 483 -35.95 -13.01 -7.98
C THR A 483 -34.63 -13.42 -7.35
N SER A 484 -33.58 -13.62 -8.17
CA SER A 484 -32.21 -13.88 -7.67
C SER A 484 -31.64 -12.62 -7.02
N ILE A 485 -31.78 -11.48 -7.68
CA ILE A 485 -31.29 -10.17 -7.21
C ILE A 485 -31.93 -9.80 -5.86
N ASP A 486 -33.25 -9.94 -5.73
CA ASP A 486 -33.99 -9.68 -4.49
C ASP A 486 -33.55 -10.62 -3.36
N ALA A 487 -33.31 -11.90 -3.69
CA ALA A 487 -32.89 -12.92 -2.73
C ALA A 487 -31.47 -12.68 -2.22
N TRP A 488 -30.51 -12.28 -3.07
CA TRP A 488 -29.17 -11.91 -2.62
C TRP A 488 -29.16 -10.58 -1.88
N SER A 489 -29.88 -9.57 -2.39
CA SER A 489 -29.98 -8.26 -1.73
C SER A 489 -30.61 -8.38 -0.33
N ALA A 490 -31.46 -9.37 -0.09
CA ALA A 490 -31.95 -9.68 1.26
C ALA A 490 -30.86 -10.22 2.22
N LYS A 491 -29.82 -10.89 1.71
CA LYS A 491 -28.67 -11.40 2.48
C LYS A 491 -27.63 -10.31 2.76
N VAL A 492 -27.36 -9.45 1.77
CA VAL A 492 -26.57 -8.23 1.96
C VAL A 492 -27.20 -7.32 3.02
N ASN A 493 -28.53 -7.12 2.96
CA ASN A 493 -29.27 -6.37 3.99
C ASN A 493 -29.39 -7.10 5.35
N SER A 494 -28.84 -8.30 5.49
CA SER A 494 -28.83 -9.07 6.75
C SER A 494 -27.42 -9.51 7.18
N SER A 495 -26.38 -8.89 6.63
CA SER A 495 -24.96 -9.14 6.95
C SER A 495 -24.59 -10.63 6.96
N VAL A 496 -24.87 -11.37 5.89
CA VAL A 496 -24.59 -12.83 5.82
C VAL A 496 -23.09 -13.18 5.90
N PHE A 497 -22.19 -12.28 5.52
CA PHE A 497 -20.74 -12.39 5.72
C PHE A 497 -20.25 -11.26 6.64
N ASP A 498 -21.05 -10.91 7.66
CA ASP A 498 -20.78 -9.79 8.57
C ASP A 498 -20.38 -8.48 7.85
N GLY A 499 -21.18 -8.06 6.87
CA GLY A 499 -20.97 -6.81 6.11
C GLY A 499 -19.92 -6.89 5.00
N ARG A 500 -19.18 -8.00 4.89
CA ARG A 500 -18.14 -8.23 3.87
C ARG A 500 -18.70 -8.72 2.54
N GLU A 501 -20.03 -8.73 2.35
CA GLU A 501 -20.68 -9.31 1.16
C GLU A 501 -20.27 -8.62 -0.13
N PHE A 502 -20.01 -7.31 -0.09
CA PHE A 502 -19.56 -6.58 -1.28
C PHE A 502 -18.11 -6.90 -1.62
N ALA A 503 -17.21 -6.95 -0.63
CA ALA A 503 -15.80 -7.30 -0.82
C ALA A 503 -15.64 -8.72 -1.39
N ILE A 504 -16.22 -9.71 -0.69
CA ILE A 504 -16.13 -11.12 -1.07
C ILE A 504 -16.79 -11.37 -2.43
N LEU A 505 -17.97 -10.79 -2.71
CA LEU A 505 -18.62 -10.97 -4.02
C LEU A 505 -17.80 -10.38 -5.16
N THR A 506 -17.31 -9.14 -5.02
CA THR A 506 -16.64 -8.45 -6.13
C THR A 506 -15.28 -9.07 -6.45
N ILE A 507 -14.45 -9.34 -5.44
CA ILE A 507 -13.11 -9.90 -5.63
C ILE A 507 -13.19 -11.33 -6.18
N CYS A 508 -13.99 -12.21 -5.55
CA CYS A 508 -14.10 -13.61 -5.99
C CYS A 508 -14.59 -13.74 -7.44
N ASN A 509 -15.59 -12.94 -7.84
CA ASN A 509 -16.11 -13.02 -9.20
C ASN A 509 -15.16 -12.34 -10.22
N ALA A 510 -14.46 -11.25 -9.85
CA ALA A 510 -13.45 -10.64 -10.71
C ALA A 510 -12.31 -11.62 -10.97
N TRP A 511 -11.77 -12.26 -9.93
CA TRP A 511 -10.78 -13.33 -10.05
C TRP A 511 -11.29 -14.53 -10.88
N ALA A 512 -12.58 -14.90 -10.72
CA ALA A 512 -13.18 -16.01 -11.47
C ALA A 512 -13.20 -15.81 -12.99
N THR A 513 -13.05 -14.58 -13.50
CA THR A 513 -12.90 -14.32 -14.94
C THR A 513 -11.59 -14.92 -15.50
N GLY A 514 -10.51 -14.89 -14.71
CA GLY A 514 -9.14 -15.10 -15.16
C GLY A 514 -8.46 -13.85 -15.73
N ASP A 515 -9.17 -12.74 -15.85
CA ASP A 515 -8.71 -11.47 -16.46
C ASP A 515 -8.40 -10.38 -15.40
N LEU A 516 -8.42 -10.71 -14.11
CA LEU A 516 -8.05 -9.78 -13.02
C LEU A 516 -6.54 -9.61 -12.95
N ASP A 517 -6.07 -8.42 -13.34
CA ASP A 517 -4.68 -7.99 -13.26
C ASP A 517 -4.11 -8.09 -11.83
N TYR A 518 -2.89 -8.61 -11.69
CA TYR A 518 -2.25 -8.86 -10.39
C TYR A 518 -1.77 -7.58 -9.68
N GLU A 519 -1.39 -6.53 -10.42
CA GLU A 519 -1.04 -5.22 -9.85
C GLU A 519 -2.31 -4.49 -9.37
N LEU A 520 -3.45 -4.71 -10.04
CA LEU A 520 -4.76 -4.32 -9.53
C LEU A 520 -5.14 -5.13 -8.28
N MET A 521 -4.95 -6.46 -8.29
CA MET A 521 -5.17 -7.32 -7.12
C MET A 521 -4.35 -6.86 -5.90
N GLN A 522 -3.08 -6.50 -6.11
CA GLN A 522 -2.22 -5.92 -5.08
C GLN A 522 -2.80 -4.63 -4.47
N CYS A 523 -3.50 -3.80 -5.24
CA CYS A 523 -4.19 -2.62 -4.69
C CYS A 523 -5.39 -3.00 -3.80
N LEU A 524 -5.96 -4.19 -3.99
CA LEU A 524 -7.05 -4.74 -3.17
C LEU A 524 -6.55 -5.33 -1.84
N GLU A 525 -5.27 -5.68 -1.73
CA GLU A 525 -4.63 -5.97 -0.43
C GLU A 525 -4.82 -4.78 0.51
N LEU A 526 -4.47 -3.57 0.04
CA LEU A 526 -4.62 -2.34 0.83
C LEU A 526 -6.08 -1.88 0.93
N HIS A 527 -6.81 -1.79 -0.20
CA HIS A 527 -8.17 -1.22 -0.18
C HIS A 527 -9.27 -2.18 0.34
N ASN A 528 -8.95 -3.46 0.54
CA ASN A 528 -9.79 -4.55 1.07
C ASN A 528 -11.09 -4.92 0.33
N HIS A 529 -11.49 -4.17 -0.69
CA HIS A 529 -12.63 -4.50 -1.55
C HIS A 529 -12.46 -3.94 -2.97
N PHE A 530 -13.01 -4.63 -3.97
CA PHE A 530 -12.98 -4.14 -5.35
C PHE A 530 -14.18 -3.22 -5.60
N CYS A 531 -13.93 -2.00 -6.10
CA CYS A 531 -14.99 -1.03 -6.37
C CYS A 531 -14.61 0.00 -7.45
N PRO A 532 -15.60 0.73 -8.01
CA PRO A 532 -15.37 1.67 -9.12
C PRO A 532 -14.37 2.79 -8.82
N GLY A 533 -14.15 3.09 -7.54
CA GLY A 533 -13.13 4.05 -7.13
C GLY A 533 -11.72 3.48 -7.26
N VAL A 534 -11.47 2.23 -6.86
CA VAL A 534 -10.16 1.57 -7.03
C VAL A 534 -9.86 1.35 -8.51
N SER A 535 -10.83 0.82 -9.27
CA SER A 535 -10.65 0.64 -10.71
C SER A 535 -10.46 1.98 -11.44
N SER A 536 -11.11 3.08 -11.02
CA SER A 536 -10.79 4.43 -11.53
C SER A 536 -9.36 4.88 -11.22
N GLY A 537 -8.84 4.57 -10.02
CA GLY A 537 -7.44 4.81 -9.65
C GLY A 537 -6.46 4.04 -10.53
N TYR A 538 -6.80 2.79 -10.87
CA TYR A 538 -6.02 1.95 -11.78
C TYR A 538 -5.98 2.56 -13.20
N VAL A 539 -7.12 3.03 -13.72
CA VAL A 539 -7.18 3.73 -15.02
C VAL A 539 -6.36 5.03 -14.99
N LEU A 540 -6.52 5.85 -13.94
CA LEU A 540 -5.75 7.09 -13.75
C LEU A 540 -4.23 6.82 -13.68
N ALA A 541 -3.82 5.75 -12.99
CA ALA A 541 -2.42 5.39 -12.84
C ALA A 541 -1.78 4.93 -14.16
N ASN A 542 -2.46 4.05 -14.92
CA ASN A 542 -2.00 3.64 -16.25
C ASN A 542 -1.97 4.83 -17.23
N TRP A 543 -2.99 5.70 -17.22
CA TRP A 543 -2.99 6.91 -18.06
C TRP A 543 -1.82 7.84 -17.73
N MET A 544 -1.52 8.04 -16.44
CA MET A 544 -0.36 8.82 -16.01
C MET A 544 0.93 8.19 -16.54
N GLU A 545 1.14 6.88 -16.34
CA GLU A 545 2.34 6.17 -16.80
C GLU A 545 2.52 6.17 -18.33
N ASP A 546 1.44 6.16 -19.12
CA ASP A 546 1.49 6.24 -20.59
C ASP A 546 1.85 7.65 -21.12
N ASN A 547 1.42 8.72 -20.44
CA ASN A 547 1.59 10.11 -20.89
C ASN A 547 2.80 10.80 -20.23
N TYR A 548 3.12 10.39 -19.01
CA TYR A 548 4.24 10.82 -18.17
C TYR A 548 4.93 9.54 -17.67
N PRO A 549 5.95 9.01 -18.37
CA PRO A 549 6.55 7.74 -18.00
C PRO A 549 7.33 7.78 -16.68
N LEU A 550 7.11 6.78 -15.83
CA LEU A 550 7.81 6.61 -14.55
C LEU A 550 9.18 5.94 -14.79
N GLU A 551 10.11 6.67 -15.41
CA GLU A 551 11.50 6.23 -15.62
C GLU A 551 12.34 6.33 -14.33
N ASP A 552 13.56 5.78 -14.31
CA ASP A 552 14.51 5.99 -13.19
C ASP A 552 14.73 7.49 -12.95
N GLY A 553 14.76 7.91 -11.68
CA GLY A 553 14.85 9.31 -11.28
C GLY A 553 13.54 10.12 -11.40
N VAL A 554 12.46 9.54 -11.92
CA VAL A 554 11.10 10.14 -11.93
C VAL A 554 10.31 9.65 -10.71
N SER A 555 9.50 10.52 -10.11
CA SER A 555 8.57 10.20 -9.01
C SER A 555 7.34 11.12 -9.04
N TYR A 556 6.22 10.67 -8.47
CA TYR A 556 4.98 11.46 -8.36
C TYR A 556 4.67 11.83 -6.92
N THR A 557 4.16 13.04 -6.72
CA THR A 557 3.49 13.49 -5.49
C THR A 557 2.03 13.80 -5.83
N VAL A 558 1.09 13.26 -5.07
CA VAL A 558 -0.36 13.40 -5.34
C VAL A 558 -0.99 14.39 -4.36
N PHE A 559 -1.78 15.33 -4.86
CA PHE A 559 -2.69 16.14 -4.05
C PHE A 559 -4.11 15.65 -4.32
N SER A 560 -4.64 14.86 -3.38
CA SER A 560 -5.96 14.29 -3.46
C SER A 560 -7.01 15.25 -2.90
N SER A 561 -7.59 16.01 -3.80
CA SER A 561 -8.84 16.75 -3.61
C SER A 561 -9.59 16.78 -4.95
N PRO A 562 -10.79 16.20 -5.07
CA PRO A 562 -11.46 15.34 -4.09
C PRO A 562 -10.72 13.99 -3.88
N GLN A 563 -10.92 13.45 -2.68
CA GLN A 563 -10.44 12.16 -2.21
C GLN A 563 -11.44 11.04 -2.47
N TRP A 564 -10.96 9.88 -2.92
CA TRP A 564 -11.76 8.65 -2.99
C TRP A 564 -10.85 7.41 -3.13
N CYS A 565 -11.44 6.22 -3.21
CA CYS A 565 -10.76 4.92 -3.31
C CYS A 565 -9.69 4.78 -4.41
N LYS A 566 -9.52 5.75 -5.31
CA LYS A 566 -8.38 5.85 -6.23
C LYS A 566 -7.06 5.97 -5.48
N ASP A 567 -7.05 6.61 -4.31
CA ASP A 567 -5.84 7.08 -3.67
C ASP A 567 -4.98 5.92 -3.13
N ASP A 568 -5.63 4.82 -2.70
CA ASP A 568 -4.95 3.61 -2.25
C ASP A 568 -4.24 2.86 -3.40
N VAL A 569 -4.64 3.09 -4.66
CA VAL A 569 -3.86 2.63 -5.83
C VAL A 569 -2.54 3.37 -5.90
N PHE A 570 -2.52 4.68 -5.62
CA PHE A 570 -1.29 5.48 -5.68
C PHE A 570 -0.33 5.11 -4.53
N LEU A 571 -0.88 4.83 -3.33
CA LEU A 571 -0.10 4.27 -2.21
C LEU A 571 0.64 2.98 -2.63
N LYS A 572 -0.09 1.99 -3.16
CA LYS A 572 0.48 0.68 -3.49
C LYS A 572 1.33 0.67 -4.77
N ARG A 573 0.91 1.37 -5.82
CA ARG A 573 1.51 1.31 -7.17
C ARG A 573 2.66 2.30 -7.38
N TRP A 574 2.69 3.41 -6.65
CA TRP A 574 3.73 4.45 -6.81
C TRP A 574 4.56 4.71 -5.55
N ASP A 575 4.32 3.95 -4.48
CA ASP A 575 4.93 4.17 -3.14
C ASP A 575 4.60 5.56 -2.57
N ALA A 576 3.46 6.13 -2.99
CA ALA A 576 3.05 7.49 -2.68
C ALA A 576 2.33 7.56 -1.32
N THR A 577 3.04 7.25 -0.23
CA THR A 577 2.46 7.16 1.11
C THR A 577 2.38 8.52 1.84
N PRO A 578 1.46 8.69 2.81
CA PRO A 578 1.45 9.86 3.69
C PRO A 578 2.76 10.05 4.45
N GLY A 579 3.32 8.96 5.03
CA GLY A 579 4.53 9.01 5.84
C GLY A 579 5.82 9.28 5.06
N THR A 580 5.80 9.17 3.73
CA THR A 580 6.90 9.56 2.83
C THR A 580 6.71 10.96 2.21
N GLY A 581 5.55 11.61 2.38
CA GLY A 581 5.20 12.84 1.67
C GLY A 581 4.81 12.61 0.20
N GLY A 582 4.45 11.38 -0.17
CA GLY A 582 4.00 11.02 -1.52
C GLY A 582 2.55 11.44 -1.82
N ILE A 583 1.71 11.63 -0.79
CA ILE A 583 0.32 12.07 -0.95
C ILE A 583 -0.13 13.07 0.13
N TRP A 584 -0.83 14.10 -0.31
CA TRP A 584 -1.47 15.14 0.50
C TRP A 584 -3.00 15.07 0.27
N VAL A 585 -3.80 15.29 1.32
CA VAL A 585 -5.24 14.91 1.31
C VAL A 585 -6.11 15.98 1.97
N SER A 586 -7.08 16.52 1.23
CA SER A 586 -8.02 17.55 1.71
C SER A 586 -9.28 17.66 0.84
N GLU A 587 -10.40 18.12 1.40
CA GLU A 587 -11.68 18.26 0.68
C GLU A 587 -11.82 19.62 -0.05
N LEU A 588 -12.49 19.60 -1.21
CA LEU A 588 -12.99 20.80 -1.89
C LEU A 588 -14.51 20.86 -1.76
N THR A 589 -15.11 22.06 -1.72
CA THR A 589 -16.58 22.19 -1.80
C THR A 589 -17.10 21.91 -3.20
N ASP A 590 -18.39 21.54 -3.31
CA ASP A 590 -19.08 21.35 -4.60
C ASP A 590 -18.87 22.55 -5.55
N GLU A 591 -18.89 23.78 -5.03
CA GLU A 591 -18.67 24.99 -5.85
C GLU A 591 -17.21 25.19 -6.28
N GLN A 592 -16.24 24.71 -5.50
CA GLN A 592 -14.83 24.70 -5.90
C GLN A 592 -14.58 23.66 -7.01
N ILE A 593 -15.20 22.48 -6.89
CA ILE A 593 -15.13 21.42 -7.92
C ILE A 593 -15.81 21.91 -9.22
N GLU A 594 -17.03 22.47 -9.16
CA GLU A 594 -17.70 23.05 -10.35
C GLU A 594 -16.88 24.20 -10.99
N ALA A 595 -16.12 24.96 -10.19
CA ALA A 595 -15.28 26.05 -10.68
C ALA A 595 -13.97 25.59 -11.37
N ILE A 596 -13.48 24.39 -11.07
CA ILE A 596 -12.29 23.79 -11.70
C ILE A 596 -12.72 22.92 -12.90
N ASP A 597 -13.30 21.76 -12.61
CA ASP A 597 -14.01 20.87 -13.55
C ASP A 597 -14.82 19.83 -12.75
N ASN A 598 -16.04 19.51 -13.17
CA ASN A 598 -16.90 18.55 -12.46
C ASN A 598 -16.37 17.10 -12.51
N SER A 599 -15.37 16.80 -13.33
CA SER A 599 -14.70 15.50 -13.40
C SER A 599 -13.44 15.39 -12.53
N LEU A 600 -13.01 16.46 -11.85
CA LEU A 600 -11.73 16.57 -11.14
C LEU A 600 -11.38 15.35 -10.27
N ALA A 601 -10.18 14.79 -10.49
CA ALA A 601 -9.65 13.61 -9.81
C ALA A 601 -8.36 13.86 -8.99
N GLY A 602 -7.80 15.08 -9.06
CA GLY A 602 -6.62 15.49 -8.27
C GLY A 602 -5.54 16.21 -9.09
N ILE A 603 -4.47 16.62 -8.38
CA ILE A 603 -3.22 17.11 -8.99
C ILE A 603 -2.15 16.03 -8.79
N PHE A 604 -1.39 15.77 -9.86
CA PHE A 604 -0.30 14.80 -9.92
C PHE A 604 0.98 15.57 -10.27
N VAL A 605 1.86 15.78 -9.29
CA VAL A 605 3.13 16.49 -9.48
C VAL A 605 4.19 15.51 -9.98
N VAL A 606 4.55 15.62 -11.24
CA VAL A 606 5.65 14.88 -11.87
C VAL A 606 6.98 15.55 -11.53
N LYS A 607 7.86 14.83 -10.81
CA LYS A 607 9.20 15.29 -10.42
C LYS A 607 10.27 14.45 -11.11
N ASP A 608 10.90 15.02 -12.13
CA ASP A 608 12.01 14.41 -12.88
C ASP A 608 13.34 14.96 -12.35
N LYS A 609 14.10 14.11 -11.66
CA LYS A 609 15.41 14.45 -11.06
C LYS A 609 16.54 14.50 -12.09
N ASN A 610 16.36 13.92 -13.28
CA ASN A 610 17.34 13.91 -14.37
C ASN A 610 17.25 15.19 -15.22
N ALA A 611 16.03 15.64 -15.54
CA ALA A 611 15.78 16.93 -16.18
C ALA A 611 15.87 18.11 -15.19
N GLY A 612 15.60 17.86 -13.91
CA GLY A 612 15.51 18.90 -12.87
C GLY A 612 14.24 19.74 -13.01
N THR A 613 13.10 19.09 -13.22
CA THR A 613 11.80 19.74 -13.49
C THR A 613 10.69 19.20 -12.61
N LEU A 614 9.82 20.09 -12.14
CA LEU A 614 8.56 19.76 -11.48
C LEU A 614 7.38 20.26 -12.31
N LYS A 615 6.29 19.49 -12.33
CA LYS A 615 5.12 19.77 -13.14
C LYS A 615 3.84 19.26 -12.48
N ALA A 616 2.92 20.16 -12.15
CA ALA A 616 1.57 19.79 -11.74
C ALA A 616 0.73 19.43 -12.98
N VAL A 617 0.27 18.18 -13.05
CA VAL A 617 -0.70 17.67 -14.03
C VAL A 617 -2.04 17.52 -13.31
N VAL A 618 -3.08 18.20 -13.78
CA VAL A 618 -4.41 18.17 -13.16
C VAL A 618 -5.33 17.32 -14.02
N LEU A 619 -5.92 16.27 -13.43
CA LEU A 619 -6.70 15.28 -14.16
C LEU A 619 -8.18 15.29 -13.76
N GLY A 620 -9.03 14.93 -14.72
CA GLY A 620 -10.43 14.59 -14.52
C GLY A 620 -10.75 13.17 -14.97
N TYR A 621 -11.78 12.57 -14.39
CA TYR A 621 -12.25 11.21 -14.65
C TYR A 621 -13.77 11.18 -14.93
N ASP A 622 -14.16 10.73 -16.14
CA ASP A 622 -15.57 10.71 -16.59
C ASP A 622 -16.32 9.45 -16.12
N SER A 623 -16.72 9.45 -14.84
CA SER A 623 -17.52 8.37 -14.25
C SER A 623 -18.94 8.24 -14.84
N ASP A 624 -19.45 9.27 -15.52
CA ASP A 624 -20.75 9.27 -16.20
C ASP A 624 -20.67 8.47 -17.51
N LEU A 625 -19.55 8.58 -18.25
CA LEU A 625 -19.24 7.77 -19.44
C LEU A 625 -19.10 6.29 -19.11
N VAL A 626 -18.46 5.95 -17.98
CA VAL A 626 -18.41 4.57 -17.45
C VAL A 626 -19.82 4.07 -17.12
N SER A 627 -20.59 4.86 -16.36
CA SER A 627 -21.96 4.54 -15.93
C SER A 627 -22.94 4.37 -17.10
N ALA A 628 -22.67 5.01 -18.24
CA ALA A 628 -23.45 4.88 -19.46
C ALA A 628 -23.11 3.62 -20.29
N GLN A 629 -21.94 3.01 -20.09
CA GLN A 629 -21.41 1.93 -20.95
C GLN A 629 -21.30 0.56 -20.26
N CYS A 630 -21.07 0.50 -18.95
CA CYS A 630 -20.89 -0.75 -18.18
C CYS A 630 -22.10 -1.71 -18.16
N GLY A 631 -23.23 -1.36 -18.79
CA GLY A 631 -24.42 -2.22 -18.89
C GLY A 631 -25.30 -2.29 -17.64
N ALA A 632 -24.91 -1.61 -16.54
CA ALA A 632 -25.76 -1.43 -15.37
C ALA A 632 -27.06 -0.70 -15.71
N LYS A 633 -28.17 -1.10 -15.09
CA LYS A 633 -29.50 -0.50 -15.30
C LYS A 633 -29.84 0.37 -14.11
N LYS A 634 -30.54 1.48 -14.35
CA LYS A 634 -30.99 2.46 -13.34
C LYS A 634 -31.75 1.89 -12.11
N ASN A 635 -32.25 0.66 -12.20
CA ASN A 635 -32.98 -0.02 -11.11
C ASN A 635 -32.24 -1.25 -10.56
N ASP A 636 -31.04 -1.56 -11.04
CA ASP A 636 -30.22 -2.63 -10.48
C ASP A 636 -29.63 -2.18 -9.12
N PRO A 637 -29.55 -3.05 -8.09
CA PRO A 637 -28.97 -2.68 -6.80
C PRO A 637 -27.51 -2.22 -6.90
N ALA A 638 -27.04 -1.50 -5.88
CA ALA A 638 -25.69 -0.93 -5.85
C ALA A 638 -24.58 -1.96 -6.07
N TRP A 639 -24.70 -3.18 -5.52
CA TRP A 639 -23.72 -4.26 -5.72
C TRP A 639 -23.66 -4.74 -7.18
N VAL A 640 -24.80 -4.81 -7.88
CA VAL A 640 -24.86 -5.15 -9.31
C VAL A 640 -24.22 -4.04 -10.15
N SER A 641 -24.62 -2.79 -9.88
CA SER A 641 -24.17 -1.64 -10.66
C SER A 641 -22.68 -1.39 -10.49
N LYS A 642 -22.14 -1.49 -9.26
CA LYS A 642 -20.70 -1.41 -9.00
C LYS A 642 -19.94 -2.53 -9.71
N TYR A 643 -20.30 -3.80 -9.48
CA TYR A 643 -19.54 -4.92 -10.07
C TYR A 643 -19.57 -4.94 -11.62
N LEU A 644 -20.67 -4.54 -12.25
CA LEU A 644 -20.70 -4.35 -13.71
C LEU A 644 -19.79 -3.19 -14.19
N THR A 645 -19.66 -2.14 -13.38
CA THR A 645 -18.74 -1.02 -13.62
C THR A 645 -17.29 -1.49 -13.53
N ASP A 646 -16.96 -2.26 -12.49
CA ASP A 646 -15.63 -2.84 -12.29
C ASP A 646 -15.23 -3.82 -13.40
N LEU A 647 -16.12 -4.75 -13.77
CA LEU A 647 -15.90 -5.66 -14.91
C LEU A 647 -15.66 -4.94 -16.24
N TRP A 648 -16.28 -3.78 -16.45
CA TRP A 648 -16.08 -2.98 -17.67
C TRP A 648 -14.76 -2.22 -17.64
N LEU A 649 -14.32 -1.79 -16.45
CA LEU A 649 -13.03 -1.12 -16.23
C LEU A 649 -11.82 -2.08 -16.19
N MET A 650 -12.03 -3.39 -16.02
CA MET A 650 -10.96 -4.41 -16.13
C MET A 650 -10.40 -4.55 -17.55
N ASP A 651 -11.14 -4.14 -18.58
CA ASP A 651 -10.76 -4.24 -19.99
C ASP A 651 -10.19 -2.90 -20.52
N PRO A 652 -8.87 -2.81 -20.83
CA PRO A 652 -8.24 -1.56 -21.26
C PRO A 652 -8.75 -0.97 -22.58
N ASP A 653 -9.38 -1.77 -23.46
CA ASP A 653 -9.99 -1.25 -24.69
C ASP A 653 -11.18 -0.30 -24.38
N ASN A 654 -11.70 -0.30 -23.15
CA ASN A 654 -12.76 0.60 -22.68
C ASN A 654 -12.26 1.94 -22.12
N TRP A 655 -10.94 2.15 -21.96
CA TRP A 655 -10.41 3.33 -21.27
C TRP A 655 -10.34 4.61 -22.14
N GLU A 656 -10.60 4.53 -23.45
CA GLU A 656 -10.54 5.70 -24.36
C GLU A 656 -11.52 6.80 -23.94
N GLY A 657 -10.97 7.93 -23.49
CA GLY A 657 -11.74 9.12 -23.09
C GLY A 657 -12.20 9.16 -21.64
N LEU A 658 -11.84 8.17 -20.81
CA LEU A 658 -12.17 8.20 -19.37
C LEU A 658 -11.37 9.24 -18.59
N VAL A 659 -10.14 9.53 -18.99
CA VAL A 659 -9.24 10.49 -18.32
C VAL A 659 -9.02 11.72 -19.20
N THR A 660 -9.13 12.90 -18.59
CA THR A 660 -8.92 14.20 -19.25
C THR A 660 -7.80 14.98 -18.54
N GLU A 661 -6.83 15.46 -19.31
CA GLU A 661 -5.85 16.46 -18.85
C GLU A 661 -6.53 17.84 -18.80
N ILE A 662 -6.84 18.31 -17.59
CA ILE A 662 -7.51 19.61 -17.35
C ILE A 662 -6.51 20.76 -17.49
N ALA A 663 -5.34 20.61 -16.85
CA ALA A 663 -4.27 21.60 -16.85
C ALA A 663 -2.90 20.96 -16.67
N VAL A 664 -1.87 21.61 -17.21
CA VAL A 664 -0.46 21.26 -17.00
C VAL A 664 0.32 22.53 -16.71
N ILE A 665 1.01 22.55 -15.57
CA ILE A 665 1.68 23.73 -15.03
C ILE A 665 3.10 23.33 -14.61
N ASP A 666 4.12 23.93 -15.23
CA ASP A 666 5.50 23.80 -14.77
C ASP A 666 5.66 24.61 -13.46
N ILE A 667 6.16 23.99 -12.39
CA ILE A 667 6.30 24.60 -11.04
C ILE A 667 7.74 24.50 -10.52
N ASP A 668 8.04 25.15 -9.39
CA ASP A 668 9.29 24.99 -8.65
C ASP A 668 9.07 24.40 -7.25
N GLU A 669 10.16 24.13 -6.53
CA GLU A 669 10.13 23.53 -5.19
C GLU A 669 9.48 24.46 -4.15
N ASP A 670 9.65 25.79 -4.30
CA ASP A 670 9.00 26.79 -3.43
C ASP A 670 7.46 26.73 -3.60
N THR A 671 6.99 26.64 -4.86
CA THR A 671 5.56 26.46 -5.18
C THR A 671 5.02 25.12 -4.65
N LEU A 672 5.81 24.04 -4.76
CA LEU A 672 5.43 22.74 -4.23
C LEU A 672 5.23 22.80 -2.71
N SER A 673 6.19 23.32 -1.96
CA SER A 673 6.04 23.41 -0.49
C SER A 673 5.01 24.43 -0.02
N GLU A 674 4.60 25.40 -0.84
CA GLU A 674 3.40 26.22 -0.56
C GLU A 674 2.11 25.38 -0.66
N MET A 675 2.01 24.47 -1.64
CA MET A 675 0.86 23.57 -1.81
C MET A 675 0.67 22.54 -0.66
N GLU A 676 1.70 22.30 0.16
CA GLU A 676 1.75 21.28 1.22
C GLU A 676 1.23 21.79 2.59
N LEU A 677 1.01 23.09 2.75
CA LEU A 677 0.62 23.73 4.02
C LEU A 677 -0.87 23.57 4.36
N ALA A 678 -1.18 23.37 5.64
CA ALA A 678 -2.54 23.15 6.13
C ALA A 678 -3.51 24.33 5.90
N ASP A 679 -3.02 25.56 5.92
CA ASP A 679 -3.81 26.78 5.69
C ASP A 679 -3.95 27.15 4.19
N THR A 680 -3.37 26.34 3.30
CA THR A 680 -3.27 26.63 1.87
C THR A 680 -4.13 25.67 1.03
N ASN A 681 -4.73 26.20 -0.04
CA ASN A 681 -5.46 25.41 -1.04
C ASN A 681 -4.61 25.28 -2.31
N PRO A 682 -4.18 24.05 -2.71
CA PRO A 682 -3.24 23.89 -3.83
C PRO A 682 -3.80 24.37 -5.18
N TYR A 683 -5.12 24.42 -5.34
CA TYR A 683 -5.77 24.94 -6.55
C TYR A 683 -5.82 26.47 -6.60
N GLU A 684 -5.73 27.17 -5.47
CA GLU A 684 -5.49 28.62 -5.45
C GLU A 684 -4.03 28.94 -5.79
N VAL A 685 -3.05 28.18 -5.27
CA VAL A 685 -1.61 28.32 -5.58
C VAL A 685 -1.36 28.13 -7.08
N LEU A 686 -1.94 27.09 -7.69
CA LEU A 686 -1.87 26.84 -9.13
C LEU A 686 -2.71 27.82 -9.98
N GLY A 687 -3.46 28.75 -9.36
CA GLY A 687 -4.27 29.76 -10.05
C GLY A 687 -5.50 29.21 -10.79
N LEU A 688 -5.97 28.02 -10.40
CA LEU A 688 -7.15 27.34 -10.95
C LEU A 688 -8.43 27.81 -10.25
N LEU A 689 -8.35 28.06 -8.94
CA LEU A 689 -9.37 28.79 -8.18
C LEU A 689 -9.04 30.29 -8.10
N ASN A 690 -10.08 31.12 -8.06
CA ASN A 690 -9.91 32.56 -7.84
C ASN A 690 -9.85 32.81 -6.32
N SER A 691 -8.66 33.15 -5.81
CA SER A 691 -8.45 33.42 -4.39
C SER A 691 -9.52 34.34 -3.81
N THR A 692 -10.28 33.84 -2.83
CA THR A 692 -11.49 34.51 -2.32
C THR A 692 -11.14 35.70 -1.41
N GLY A 693 -10.72 36.79 -2.04
CA GLY A 693 -10.05 37.93 -1.41
C GLY A 693 -10.78 38.55 -0.23
N ASN A 694 -10.41 38.11 0.98
CA ASN A 694 -10.47 38.80 2.26
C ASN A 694 -11.76 39.64 2.47
N VAL A 695 -12.86 38.98 2.83
CA VAL A 695 -14.15 39.64 3.15
C VAL A 695 -14.08 40.34 4.51
N SER A 696 -13.36 41.46 4.56
CA SER A 696 -13.25 42.29 5.76
C SER A 696 -14.60 42.90 6.16
N ALA A 697 -15.04 42.68 7.40
CA ALA A 697 -16.22 43.28 8.01
C ALA A 697 -15.95 43.77 9.45
#